data_AF-A0A067CLC9-F1
#
_entry.id   AF-A0A067CLC9-F1
#
_cell.length_a   1.000
_cell.length_b   1.000
_cell.length_c   1.000
_cell.angle_alpha   90.00
_cell.angle_beta   90.00
_cell.angle_gamma   90.00
#
_symmetry.space_group_name_H-M   'P 1'
#
loop_
_entity.id
_entity.type
_entity.pdbx_description
1 polymer ?
#
loop_
_entity_poly.entity_id
_entity_poly.type
_entity_poly.pdbx_seq_one_letter_code
_entity_poly.pdbx_strand_id
1 'polypeptide(L)'
;MNVSWYPKAALTEQPSCVVPFEPLSPSGQSGPVVPPHLGRRRLVYYTTLAVWVFLSLNSFLDPFKTLYGYYLTTDSHEHASVWALQVTNAFNNISSTVCDQGGPFLNCYFELPVFGVGSLAGAVCRSYYPVDMRDTQHIGIFFGNCTLPSGVRLDLPNEEVATSQWSVLTSSTQKDCLDKLGEGDAFPCDTYTTANGRVIHHRLSRTETDRWCKEFGGYYILNKTSNKREILVANASVASAPVFTSLVLDVETPVFSLHDILGCPATFFVGGTADHISTTSWYGDTIGAWTARTTRSPYTTTLTRRNKLVSVAAFTWHDGGITQIRSISKDLLRCCLLLLVAYFRVSSIYYPIWLVFRRQGQPFWTWAGGRHMGLVLHKRERRCLAVLFLLSFEALLSTEDIVMFCQHAVYTVPTSYTTIALTYMSITRIIWPSAFLLLALSRLLEWLFGPKYAFALSEDLFLLGAPVVWFYLPSYVTTQGMKLFQGYRWTGVVVHHYVNTIHNAYSHQKDSWALYVELFGYFTLLSSLLTIVLGFVWQSVTHMTSILAFLLSRQRYRRVRELKGTTGTLEAVLLGAADGLSPEIAFQVTKAKWPRSQRCEGMNLASEGLLCLVYGSTHVLATVEWGIVGPVLNPQGHAAVIEGHSVSFRPDVTRDTLSSITPAPARVGIPDLI
;
A
#
# COMPACT_ATOMS: atom_id res chain seq x y z
N MET A 1 29.18 -13.37 -18.37
CA MET A 1 29.59 -14.28 -19.46
C MET A 1 28.79 -13.93 -20.70
N ASN A 2 29.46 -13.37 -21.71
CA ASN A 2 28.95 -13.12 -23.06
C ASN A 2 28.84 -14.45 -23.81
N VAL A 3 27.75 -14.71 -24.54
CA VAL A 3 27.80 -15.25 -25.92
C VAL A 3 26.48 -14.92 -26.62
N SER A 4 26.59 -14.55 -27.90
CA SER A 4 25.53 -14.08 -28.76
C SER A 4 25.60 -14.79 -30.13
N TRP A 5 24.43 -15.00 -30.74
CA TRP A 5 24.11 -15.16 -32.18
C TRP A 5 24.57 -16.41 -32.97
N TYR A 6 23.55 -17.11 -33.51
CA TYR A 6 23.41 -17.86 -34.78
C TYR A 6 24.62 -18.22 -35.65
N PRO A 7 24.47 -19.31 -36.44
CA PRO A 7 24.97 -19.36 -37.82
C PRO A 7 23.87 -19.57 -38.87
N LYS A 8 24.17 -19.03 -40.06
CA LYS A 8 23.47 -19.11 -41.36
C LYS A 8 24.01 -20.28 -42.22
N ALA A 9 23.26 -20.55 -43.30
CA ALA A 9 23.61 -21.19 -44.59
C ALA A 9 23.25 -22.70 -44.69
N ALA A 10 22.76 -23.25 -45.82
CA ALA A 10 22.56 -22.75 -47.19
C ALA A 10 21.65 -23.74 -48.01
N LEU A 11 21.01 -23.22 -49.08
CA LEU A 11 20.71 -23.81 -50.43
C LEU A 11 19.96 -25.18 -50.52
N THR A 12 18.90 -25.39 -51.33
CA THR A 12 18.79 -25.25 -52.81
C THR A 12 17.33 -25.22 -53.35
N GLU A 13 17.12 -24.44 -54.43
CA GLU A 13 16.35 -24.64 -55.70
C GLU A 13 14.92 -25.29 -55.70
N GLN A 14 13.82 -24.54 -55.99
CA GLN A 14 13.12 -24.26 -57.30
C GLN A 14 12.26 -25.42 -57.88
N PRO A 15 11.23 -25.21 -58.76
CA PRO A 15 10.55 -23.97 -59.20
C PRO A 15 8.98 -24.03 -59.39
N SER A 16 8.43 -22.86 -59.72
CA SER A 16 7.33 -22.55 -60.68
C SER A 16 5.84 -22.85 -60.37
N CYS A 17 5.04 -21.77 -60.34
CA CYS A 17 4.03 -21.53 -61.38
C CYS A 17 3.63 -20.03 -61.42
N VAL A 18 3.85 -19.42 -62.59
CA VAL A 18 3.48 -18.06 -62.98
C VAL A 18 2.32 -18.17 -63.97
N VAL A 19 1.28 -17.36 -63.80
CA VAL A 19 0.28 -17.04 -64.85
C VAL A 19 0.13 -15.51 -64.85
N PRO A 20 0.05 -14.86 -66.04
CA PRO A 20 0.45 -13.47 -66.23
C PRO A 20 -0.71 -12.48 -66.07
N PHE A 21 -0.39 -11.23 -65.73
CA PHE A 21 -1.27 -10.08 -65.96
C PHE A 21 -0.53 -9.07 -66.84
N GLU A 22 -1.13 -8.74 -67.98
CA GLU A 22 -0.66 -7.75 -68.94
C GLU A 22 -0.72 -6.30 -68.39
N PRO A 23 0.09 -5.39 -68.94
CA PRO A 23 0.29 -4.04 -68.43
C PRO A 23 -0.67 -3.03 -69.06
N LEU A 24 -1.14 -2.06 -68.25
CA LEU A 24 -1.60 -0.77 -68.75
C LEU A 24 -0.73 0.32 -68.10
N SER A 25 -0.04 1.05 -68.97
CA SER A 25 1.01 2.03 -68.69
C SER A 25 0.42 3.40 -68.23
N PRO A 26 1.22 4.47 -68.04
CA PRO A 26 1.20 5.25 -66.80
C PRO A 26 0.69 6.68 -66.99
N SER A 27 0.05 7.27 -65.98
CA SER A 27 0.05 8.72 -65.80
C SER A 27 -0.43 9.10 -64.40
N GLY A 28 0.36 9.89 -63.67
CA GLY A 28 -0.04 10.36 -62.35
C GLY A 28 1.13 10.69 -61.44
N GLN A 29 1.81 11.78 -61.79
CA GLN A 29 2.81 12.56 -61.03
C GLN A 29 3.05 12.19 -59.56
N SER A 30 4.33 11.90 -59.29
CA SER A 30 4.96 11.80 -57.98
C SER A 30 4.95 13.14 -57.22
N GLY A 31 4.13 13.24 -56.19
CA GLY A 31 4.40 14.11 -55.03
C GLY A 31 5.29 13.35 -54.02
N PRO A 32 6.15 14.02 -53.23
CA PRO A 32 7.03 13.34 -52.31
C PRO A 32 6.20 12.70 -51.19
N VAL A 33 6.10 11.37 -51.22
CA VAL A 33 5.63 10.57 -50.09
C VAL A 33 6.67 10.71 -48.98
N VAL A 34 6.44 11.65 -48.07
CA VAL A 34 7.16 11.70 -46.80
C VAL A 34 6.89 10.37 -46.09
N PRO A 35 7.91 9.54 -45.80
CA PRO A 35 7.69 8.28 -45.11
C PRO A 35 7.16 8.59 -43.70
N PRO A 36 6.03 8.00 -43.27
CA PRO A 36 5.54 8.24 -41.92
C PRO A 36 6.56 7.69 -40.92
N HIS A 37 7.00 8.53 -39.99
CA HIS A 37 7.96 8.21 -38.93
C HIS A 37 7.71 6.84 -38.27
N LEU A 38 8.42 5.81 -38.71
CA LEU A 38 8.34 4.44 -38.17
C LEU A 38 8.68 4.39 -36.66
N GLY A 39 9.55 5.28 -36.18
CA GLY A 39 9.93 5.37 -34.77
C GLY A 39 8.77 5.73 -33.84
N ARG A 40 7.89 6.66 -34.25
CA ARG A 40 6.76 7.12 -33.42
C ARG A 40 5.69 6.05 -33.24
N ARG A 41 5.44 5.23 -34.28
CA ARG A 41 4.51 4.09 -34.21
C ARG A 41 5.05 2.95 -33.34
N ARG A 42 6.36 2.69 -33.38
CA ARG A 42 7.01 1.69 -32.49
C ARG A 42 6.98 2.14 -31.04
N LEU A 43 7.31 3.40 -30.75
CA LEU A 43 7.27 3.94 -29.39
C LEU A 43 5.88 3.83 -28.79
N VAL A 44 4.85 4.30 -29.50
CA VAL A 44 3.44 4.20 -29.05
C VAL A 44 3.06 2.75 -28.79
N TYR A 45 3.42 1.84 -29.69
CA TYR A 45 3.15 0.41 -29.51
C TYR A 45 3.81 -0.18 -28.25
N TYR A 46 5.09 0.10 -28.01
CA TYR A 46 5.79 -0.38 -26.82
C TYR A 46 5.24 0.24 -25.53
N THR A 47 4.87 1.53 -25.55
CA THR A 47 4.23 2.16 -24.38
C THR A 47 2.84 1.59 -24.11
N THR A 48 2.03 1.33 -25.15
CA THR A 48 0.71 0.71 -25.02
C THR A 48 0.84 -0.71 -24.45
N LEU A 49 1.82 -1.49 -24.93
CA LEU A 49 2.09 -2.83 -24.42
C LEU A 49 2.55 -2.81 -22.96
N ALA A 50 3.46 -1.90 -22.59
CA ALA A 50 3.94 -1.77 -21.22
C ALA A 50 2.81 -1.39 -20.25
N VAL A 51 1.97 -0.42 -20.63
CA VAL A 51 0.78 -0.02 -19.86
C VAL A 51 -0.20 -1.19 -19.74
N TRP A 52 -0.41 -1.95 -20.81
CA TRP A 52 -1.30 -3.11 -20.79
C TRP A 52 -0.80 -4.24 -19.89
N VAL A 53 0.48 -4.60 -19.98
CA VAL A 53 1.11 -5.62 -19.11
C VAL A 53 0.99 -5.19 -17.66
N PHE A 54 1.30 -3.92 -17.36
CA PHE A 54 1.23 -3.37 -16.02
C PHE A 54 -0.18 -3.45 -15.43
N LEU A 55 -1.18 -2.96 -16.17
CA LEU A 55 -2.59 -3.00 -15.74
C LEU A 55 -3.12 -4.42 -15.58
N SER A 56 -2.72 -5.33 -16.46
CA SER A 56 -3.14 -6.74 -16.42
C SER A 56 -2.52 -7.45 -15.23
N LEU A 57 -1.22 -7.26 -14.97
CA LEU A 57 -0.53 -7.88 -13.84
C LEU A 57 -1.09 -7.39 -12.50
N ASN A 58 -1.31 -6.08 -12.36
CA ASN A 58 -1.99 -5.51 -11.19
C ASN A 58 -3.35 -6.17 -10.97
N SER A 59 -4.16 -6.27 -12.03
CA SER A 59 -5.52 -6.82 -11.97
C SER A 59 -5.59 -8.34 -11.72
N PHE A 60 -4.58 -9.12 -12.13
CA PHE A 60 -4.51 -10.54 -11.79
C PHE A 60 -4.04 -10.76 -10.37
N LEU A 61 -3.16 -9.89 -9.86
CA LEU A 61 -2.68 -9.93 -8.49
C LEU A 61 -3.66 -9.29 -7.50
N ASP A 62 -4.74 -8.67 -7.97
CA ASP A 62 -5.75 -7.99 -7.16
C ASP A 62 -6.41 -8.87 -6.07
N PRO A 63 -6.70 -10.17 -6.28
CA PRO A 63 -7.12 -11.06 -5.20
C PRO A 63 -5.99 -11.35 -4.20
N PHE A 64 -4.77 -11.59 -4.73
CA PHE A 64 -3.59 -11.89 -3.92
C PHE A 64 -3.16 -10.72 -3.05
N LYS A 65 -3.15 -9.48 -3.57
CA LYS A 65 -2.82 -8.26 -2.78
C LYS A 65 -3.77 -8.08 -1.61
N THR A 66 -5.05 -8.41 -1.81
CA THR A 66 -6.08 -8.14 -0.81
C THR A 66 -6.01 -9.17 0.33
N LEU A 67 -5.66 -10.41 0.02
CA LEU A 67 -5.38 -11.46 1.01
C LEU A 67 -4.01 -11.28 1.69
N TYR A 68 -2.99 -10.88 0.92
CA TYR A 68 -1.64 -10.66 1.44
C TYR A 68 -1.60 -9.52 2.45
N GLY A 69 -2.28 -8.40 2.16
CA GLY A 69 -2.38 -7.30 3.11
C GLY A 69 -3.05 -7.71 4.43
N TYR A 70 -4.00 -8.65 4.41
CA TYR A 70 -4.59 -9.19 5.64
C TYR A 70 -3.62 -10.13 6.36
N TYR A 71 -3.02 -11.09 5.66
CA TYR A 71 -2.07 -12.07 6.22
C TYR A 71 -0.83 -11.42 6.86
N LEU A 72 -0.28 -10.35 6.25
CA LEU A 72 0.85 -9.62 6.81
C LEU A 72 0.56 -8.98 8.16
N THR A 73 -0.70 -8.64 8.40
CA THR A 73 -1.11 -7.85 9.57
C THR A 73 -1.62 -8.72 10.72
N THR A 74 -1.91 -9.99 10.47
CA THR A 74 -2.25 -10.99 11.48
C THR A 74 -0.99 -11.66 12.01
N ASP A 75 -0.70 -11.48 13.30
CA ASP A 75 0.39 -12.08 14.11
C ASP A 75 1.42 -12.93 13.32
N SER A 76 2.27 -12.27 12.51
CA SER A 76 3.11 -12.97 11.54
C SER A 76 4.53 -13.23 12.05
N HIS A 77 4.94 -14.49 11.96
CA HIS A 77 6.24 -15.02 12.38
C HIS A 77 7.42 -14.44 11.55
N GLU A 78 7.20 -14.04 10.30
CA GLU A 78 8.29 -13.88 9.33
C GLU A 78 8.68 -12.44 8.99
N HIS A 79 7.88 -11.44 9.35
CA HIS A 79 8.18 -10.07 8.95
C HIS A 79 8.75 -9.26 10.11
N ALA A 80 10.10 -9.29 10.19
CA ALA A 80 10.84 -8.29 10.94
C ALA A 80 10.74 -6.95 10.19
N SER A 81 10.10 -5.96 10.80
CA SER A 81 10.26 -4.56 10.40
C SER A 81 11.64 -4.14 10.89
N VAL A 82 12.58 -4.04 9.97
CA VAL A 82 13.85 -3.40 10.27
C VAL A 82 13.66 -1.92 10.08
N TRP A 83 13.80 -1.12 11.14
CA TRP A 83 13.90 0.33 10.96
C TRP A 83 15.36 0.71 10.88
N ALA A 84 15.77 1.03 9.66
CA ALA A 84 17.07 1.62 9.37
C ALA A 84 16.91 3.14 9.30
N LEU A 85 17.38 3.84 10.32
CA LEU A 85 17.22 5.28 10.46
C LEU A 85 18.58 5.96 10.49
N GLN A 86 18.69 7.10 9.80
CA GLN A 86 19.84 7.98 9.94
C GLN A 86 19.42 9.25 10.68
N VAL A 87 19.98 9.44 11.86
CA VAL A 87 19.74 10.61 12.72
C VAL A 87 20.95 11.51 12.67
N THR A 88 20.75 12.82 12.47
CA THR A 88 21.84 13.80 12.41
C THR A 88 21.65 14.89 13.46
N ASN A 89 22.57 14.98 14.42
CA ASN A 89 22.53 16.02 15.47
C ASN A 89 23.87 16.75 15.53
N ALA A 90 23.81 18.05 15.81
CA ALA A 90 24.96 18.84 16.13
C ALA A 90 25.01 19.19 17.62
N PHE A 91 26.20 19.13 18.19
CA PHE A 91 26.44 19.57 19.56
C PHE A 91 27.72 20.40 19.67
N ASN A 92 27.81 21.15 20.76
CA ASN A 92 28.97 21.97 21.09
C ASN A 92 29.59 21.48 22.40
N ASN A 93 30.75 20.82 22.29
CA ASN A 93 31.47 20.22 23.42
C ASN A 93 32.28 21.26 24.23
N ILE A 94 32.45 22.48 23.72
CA ILE A 94 33.39 23.46 24.28
C ILE A 94 32.67 24.63 24.97
N SER A 95 31.57 25.11 24.41
CA SER A 95 30.83 26.24 24.99
C SER A 95 29.52 25.84 25.68
N SER A 96 29.30 24.55 25.93
CA SER A 96 28.18 24.09 26.74
C SER A 96 28.48 24.31 28.22
N THR A 97 27.45 24.69 28.97
CA THR A 97 27.53 24.96 30.42
C THR A 97 26.71 23.92 31.19
N VAL A 98 26.85 23.88 32.52
CA VAL A 98 26.01 23.00 33.35
C VAL A 98 24.55 23.45 33.21
N CYS A 99 23.62 22.52 32.98
CA CYS A 99 22.21 22.86 32.79
C CYS A 99 21.57 23.41 34.09
N ASP A 100 20.77 24.47 33.96
CA ASP A 100 19.90 24.95 35.04
C ASP A 100 18.72 24.00 35.25
N GLN A 101 18.34 23.73 36.51
CA GLN A 101 17.24 22.82 36.86
C GLN A 101 15.88 23.24 36.26
N GLY A 102 15.69 24.51 35.91
CA GLY A 102 14.46 25.05 35.34
C GLY A 102 14.41 25.15 33.81
N GLY A 103 15.52 24.88 33.11
CA GLY A 103 15.64 24.99 31.65
C GLY A 103 15.83 26.43 31.14
N PRO A 104 16.09 26.61 29.83
CA PRO A 104 16.05 25.61 28.75
C PRO A 104 17.32 24.72 28.64
N PHE A 105 17.12 23.45 28.26
CA PHE A 105 18.16 22.39 28.24
C PHE A 105 18.98 22.30 26.94
N LEU A 106 18.95 23.32 26.09
CA LEU A 106 19.70 23.32 24.83
C LEU A 106 21.14 23.80 25.09
N ASN A 107 22.12 23.15 24.47
CA ASN A 107 23.54 23.55 24.56
C ASN A 107 24.10 23.59 26.01
N CYS A 108 23.68 22.62 26.85
CA CYS A 108 24.18 22.44 28.21
C CYS A 108 24.48 20.95 28.51
N TYR A 109 25.01 20.63 29.69
CA TYR A 109 25.27 19.25 30.13
C TYR A 109 24.93 19.00 31.61
N PHE A 110 24.68 17.73 31.95
CA PHE A 110 24.68 17.22 33.33
C PHE A 110 25.84 16.26 33.57
N GLU A 111 26.46 16.34 34.76
CA GLU A 111 27.45 15.35 35.20
C GLU A 111 26.78 14.31 36.09
N LEU A 112 26.83 13.04 35.65
CA LEU A 112 26.11 11.96 36.31
C LEU A 112 27.07 10.79 36.59
N PRO A 113 27.16 10.29 37.84
CA PRO A 113 27.90 9.07 38.13
C PRO A 113 27.17 7.87 37.53
N VAL A 114 27.94 6.87 37.11
CA VAL A 114 27.43 5.65 36.47
C VAL A 114 27.64 4.45 37.40
N PHE A 115 26.58 3.70 37.68
CA PHE A 115 26.59 2.46 38.45
C PHE A 115 26.15 1.28 37.57
N GLY A 116 26.31 0.05 38.06
CA GLY A 116 25.79 -1.15 37.38
C GLY A 116 26.88 -2.11 36.94
N VAL A 117 26.59 -2.87 35.88
CA VAL A 117 27.39 -4.03 35.45
C VAL A 117 28.06 -3.85 34.09
N GLY A 118 27.77 -2.74 33.39
CA GLY A 118 28.38 -2.43 32.10
C GLY A 118 29.80 -1.86 32.19
N SER A 119 30.39 -1.62 31.02
CA SER A 119 31.79 -1.18 30.88
C SER A 119 32.05 0.26 31.36
N LEU A 120 31.00 1.08 31.40
CA LEU A 120 31.04 2.43 31.97
C LEU A 120 30.70 2.48 33.47
N ALA A 121 30.47 1.34 34.13
CA ALA A 121 30.22 1.32 35.57
C ALA A 121 31.41 1.92 36.36
N GLY A 122 31.10 2.78 37.32
CA GLY A 122 32.07 3.55 38.10
C GLY A 122 32.58 4.82 37.40
N ALA A 123 32.18 5.10 36.15
CA ALA A 123 32.55 6.32 35.45
C ALA A 123 31.72 7.53 35.88
N VAL A 124 32.20 8.73 35.59
CA VAL A 124 31.41 9.96 35.67
C VAL A 124 31.20 10.48 34.24
N CYS A 125 29.95 10.49 33.78
CA CYS A 125 29.59 10.86 32.41
C CYS A 125 28.91 12.23 32.35
N ARG A 126 29.42 13.09 31.49
CA ARG A 126 28.76 14.34 31.08
C ARG A 126 27.80 14.06 29.95
N SER A 127 26.49 14.12 30.18
CA SER A 127 25.49 14.00 29.11
C SER A 127 25.21 15.38 28.52
N TYR A 128 25.52 15.58 27.24
CA TYR A 128 25.32 16.84 26.52
C TYR A 128 24.02 16.83 25.72
N TYR A 129 23.35 17.98 25.69
CA TYR A 129 22.15 18.18 24.89
C TYR A 129 22.46 18.85 23.53
N PRO A 130 21.76 18.44 22.45
CA PRO A 130 22.00 18.96 21.11
C PRO A 130 21.67 20.45 21.01
N VAL A 131 22.29 21.10 20.01
CA VAL A 131 22.10 22.54 19.72
C VAL A 131 20.97 22.76 18.70
N ASP A 132 20.63 21.74 17.91
CA ASP A 132 19.79 21.85 16.71
C ASP A 132 18.65 20.82 16.64
N MET A 133 17.99 20.52 17.77
CA MET A 133 16.85 19.60 17.74
C MET A 133 15.68 20.24 16.98
N ARG A 134 15.36 19.74 15.78
CA ARG A 134 14.18 20.16 15.02
C ARG A 134 12.92 19.51 15.59
N ASP A 135 11.76 20.15 15.40
CA ASP A 135 10.43 19.67 15.85
C ASP A 135 10.08 18.23 15.39
N THR A 136 10.77 17.72 14.36
CA THR A 136 10.54 16.39 13.78
C THR A 136 11.67 15.39 14.06
N GLN A 137 12.62 15.71 14.93
CA GLN A 137 13.73 14.83 15.25
C GLN A 137 13.40 14.01 16.49
N HIS A 138 12.77 12.85 16.26
CA HIS A 138 12.14 12.04 17.29
C HIS A 138 13.07 11.01 17.97
N ILE A 139 14.35 10.94 17.54
CA ILE A 139 15.35 9.98 18.02
C ILE A 139 16.64 10.76 18.26
N GLY A 140 17.22 10.63 19.46
CA GLY A 140 18.44 11.34 19.86
C GLY A 140 19.71 10.54 19.63
N ILE A 141 20.85 11.21 19.78
CA ILE A 141 22.17 10.60 19.88
C ILE A 141 22.69 10.92 21.28
N PHE A 142 23.22 9.92 21.99
CA PHE A 142 23.89 10.19 23.26
C PHE A 142 25.23 10.86 23.00
N PHE A 143 25.36 12.08 23.51
CA PHE A 143 26.61 12.82 23.56
C PHE A 143 27.14 12.78 24.99
N GLY A 144 28.33 12.20 25.14
CA GLY A 144 28.87 11.84 26.44
C GLY A 144 30.37 12.12 26.52
N ASN A 145 30.85 12.72 27.59
CA ASN A 145 32.27 12.56 27.96
C ASN A 145 32.31 11.80 29.29
N CYS A 146 32.79 10.57 29.28
CA CYS A 146 32.83 9.69 30.43
C CYS A 146 34.27 9.56 30.94
N THR A 147 34.50 9.93 32.19
CA THR A 147 35.78 9.71 32.88
C THR A 147 35.70 8.36 33.57
N LEU A 148 36.47 7.39 33.09
CA LEU A 148 36.55 6.04 33.67
C LEU A 148 37.21 6.09 35.06
N PRO A 149 37.03 5.05 35.90
CA PRO A 149 37.74 4.92 37.18
C PRO A 149 39.26 5.02 37.07
N SER A 150 39.82 4.66 35.91
CA SER A 150 41.25 4.78 35.60
C SER A 150 41.72 6.22 35.35
N GLY A 151 40.82 7.20 35.33
CA GLY A 151 41.08 8.60 34.99
C GLY A 151 41.09 8.88 33.48
N VAL A 152 40.95 7.85 32.63
CA VAL A 152 40.89 8.01 31.18
C VAL A 152 39.54 8.60 30.79
N ARG A 153 39.57 9.66 29.97
CA ARG A 153 38.39 10.28 29.40
C ARG A 153 38.03 9.64 28.06
N LEU A 154 36.78 9.20 27.94
CA LEU A 154 36.18 8.66 26.73
C LEU A 154 35.11 9.64 26.21
N ASP A 155 35.33 10.17 25.00
CA ASP A 155 34.31 10.97 24.31
C ASP A 155 33.40 10.05 23.47
N LEU A 156 32.09 10.25 23.55
CA LEU A 156 31.02 9.43 22.98
C LEU A 156 30.04 10.31 22.17
N PRO A 157 29.69 9.94 20.92
CA PRO A 157 30.31 8.88 20.13
C PRO A 157 31.71 9.26 19.63
N ASN A 158 32.53 8.26 19.33
CA ASN A 158 33.83 8.42 18.67
C ASN A 158 33.96 7.44 17.48
N GLU A 159 35.14 7.35 16.88
CA GLU A 159 35.36 6.46 15.72
C GLU A 159 35.10 4.98 16.07
N GLU A 160 35.44 4.56 17.29
CA GLU A 160 35.31 3.20 17.79
C GLU A 160 33.97 2.90 18.47
N VAL A 161 33.25 3.93 18.93
CA VAL A 161 32.02 3.78 19.71
C VAL A 161 30.85 4.49 19.03
N ALA A 162 29.85 3.71 18.67
CA ALA A 162 28.57 4.21 18.19
C ALA A 162 27.61 4.43 19.36
N THR A 163 26.82 5.50 19.28
CA THR A 163 25.78 5.80 20.26
C THR A 163 24.45 6.08 19.57
N SER A 164 23.36 5.70 20.24
CA SER A 164 22.01 6.11 19.88
C SER A 164 21.16 6.23 21.12
N GLN A 165 20.03 6.91 21.00
CA GLN A 165 19.02 6.94 22.02
C GLN A 165 17.78 6.20 21.55
N TRP A 166 17.23 5.33 22.38
CA TRP A 166 16.00 4.62 22.07
C TRP A 166 15.14 4.40 23.31
N SER A 167 13.90 3.98 23.10
CA SER A 167 12.94 3.73 24.15
C SER A 167 13.17 2.39 24.85
N VAL A 168 12.83 2.36 26.13
CA VAL A 168 12.97 1.23 27.05
C VAL A 168 11.66 1.10 27.83
N LEU A 169 11.24 -0.13 28.11
CA LEU A 169 10.07 -0.45 28.92
C LEU A 169 10.52 -1.37 30.04
N THR A 170 10.00 -1.11 31.22
CA THR A 170 10.07 -2.04 32.35
C THR A 170 8.66 -2.45 32.73
N SER A 171 8.48 -3.73 33.08
CA SER A 171 7.20 -4.20 33.59
C SER A 171 7.37 -5.02 34.87
N SER A 172 6.41 -4.90 35.77
CA SER A 172 6.41 -5.56 37.08
C SER A 172 4.99 -5.77 37.59
N THR A 173 4.77 -6.80 38.40
CA THR A 173 3.54 -6.96 39.19
C THR A 173 3.50 -6.00 40.40
N GLN A 174 4.64 -5.40 40.77
CA GLN A 174 4.77 -4.47 41.88
C GLN A 174 5.11 -3.07 41.35
N LYS A 175 4.18 -2.11 41.52
CA LYS A 175 4.37 -0.73 41.06
C LYS A 175 5.65 -0.10 41.63
N ASP A 176 5.88 -0.26 42.93
CA ASP A 176 7.02 0.32 43.65
C ASP A 176 8.39 -0.16 43.11
N CYS A 177 8.42 -1.31 42.44
CA CYS A 177 9.64 -1.82 41.80
C CYS A 177 10.06 -0.95 40.60
N LEU A 178 9.10 -0.33 39.91
CA LEU A 178 9.32 0.52 38.74
C LEU A 178 9.78 1.94 39.10
N ASP A 179 9.53 2.39 40.33
CA ASP A 179 9.97 3.72 40.77
C ASP A 179 11.50 3.82 40.91
N LYS A 180 12.19 2.67 40.98
CA LYS A 180 13.65 2.60 41.17
C LYS A 180 14.47 2.86 39.92
N LEU A 181 13.91 2.71 38.72
CA LEU A 181 14.67 2.77 37.46
C LEU A 181 13.89 3.56 36.40
N GLY A 182 14.56 4.46 35.68
CA GLY A 182 13.97 5.26 34.60
C GLY A 182 13.26 6.52 35.08
N GLU A 183 13.15 7.47 34.15
CA GLU A 183 12.49 8.77 34.27
C GLU A 183 10.96 8.76 34.11
N GLY A 184 10.35 7.65 33.69
CA GLY A 184 8.92 7.58 33.36
C GLY A 184 7.99 7.44 34.57
N ASP A 185 6.70 7.72 34.35
CA ASP A 185 5.65 7.37 35.30
C ASP A 185 5.21 5.91 35.08
N ALA A 186 4.99 5.18 36.16
CA ALA A 186 4.42 3.84 36.08
C ALA A 186 2.93 3.91 35.75
N PHE A 187 2.52 3.25 34.67
CA PHE A 187 1.14 3.12 34.22
C PHE A 187 0.70 1.65 34.19
N PRO A 188 -0.59 1.35 34.47
CA PRO A 188 -1.12 0.00 34.35
C PRO A 188 -0.97 -0.55 32.91
N CYS A 189 -0.68 -1.84 32.69
CA CYS A 189 -0.53 -2.44 31.36
C CYS A 189 -0.84 -3.95 31.30
N ASP A 190 -1.33 -4.42 30.15
CA ASP A 190 -1.70 -5.81 29.88
C ASP A 190 -0.63 -6.53 29.05
N THR A 191 -0.70 -7.86 29.03
CA THR A 191 0.20 -8.73 28.25
C THR A 191 -0.54 -9.49 27.18
N TYR A 192 0.01 -9.54 25.97
CA TYR A 192 -0.40 -10.45 24.90
C TYR A 192 0.76 -11.35 24.53
N THR A 193 0.53 -12.66 24.45
CA THR A 193 1.54 -13.61 23.99
C THR A 193 1.28 -13.92 22.53
N THR A 194 2.24 -13.59 21.66
CA THR A 194 2.14 -13.93 20.22
C THR A 194 2.10 -15.42 19.99
N ALA A 195 1.71 -15.82 18.77
CA ALA A 195 1.85 -17.20 18.29
C ALA A 195 3.26 -17.78 18.47
N ASN A 196 4.29 -16.93 18.59
CA ASN A 196 5.68 -17.34 18.77
C ASN A 196 6.13 -17.33 20.24
N GLY A 197 5.19 -17.24 21.19
CA GLY A 197 5.48 -17.23 22.62
C GLY A 197 6.09 -15.91 23.14
N ARG A 198 6.13 -14.84 22.33
CA ARG A 198 6.67 -13.55 22.77
C ARG A 198 5.63 -12.77 23.55
N VAL A 199 6.00 -12.30 24.73
CA VAL A 199 5.15 -11.44 25.54
C VAL A 199 5.32 -9.98 25.11
N ILE A 200 4.21 -9.38 24.73
CA ILE A 200 4.09 -7.98 24.34
C ILE A 200 3.27 -7.27 25.39
N HIS A 201 3.72 -6.08 25.76
CA HIS A 201 2.96 -5.18 26.62
C HIS A 201 2.11 -4.23 25.80
N HIS A 202 0.86 -4.05 26.23
CA HIS A 202 -0.12 -3.17 25.62
C HIS A 202 -1.10 -2.67 26.70
N ARG A 203 -2.09 -1.85 26.34
CA ARG A 203 -3.15 -1.45 27.28
C ARG A 203 -4.49 -1.34 26.60
N LEU A 204 -5.47 -2.10 27.08
CA LEU A 204 -6.88 -1.92 26.72
C LEU A 204 -7.49 -0.79 27.57
N SER A 205 -8.38 0.02 26.99
CA SER A 205 -8.93 1.22 27.65
C SER A 205 -9.75 0.96 28.93
N ARG A 206 -10.05 -0.29 29.32
CA ARG A 206 -11.19 -0.60 30.23
C ARG A 206 -11.03 -1.72 31.27
N THR A 207 -9.84 -2.19 31.64
CA THR A 207 -9.72 -3.29 32.63
C THR A 207 -8.85 -2.97 33.85
N GLU A 208 -9.20 -3.58 34.99
CA GLU A 208 -8.24 -3.86 36.07
C GLU A 208 -7.06 -4.64 35.48
N THR A 209 -5.85 -4.35 35.93
CA THR A 209 -4.65 -5.01 35.39
C THR A 209 -3.73 -5.42 36.51
N ASP A 210 -3.15 -6.60 36.34
CA ASP A 210 -2.27 -7.23 37.33
C ASP A 210 -0.81 -6.80 37.17
N ARG A 211 -0.53 -5.91 36.21
CA ARG A 211 0.83 -5.50 35.87
C ARG A 211 0.93 -4.00 35.62
N TRP A 212 2.09 -3.47 36.01
CA TRP A 212 2.50 -2.10 35.81
C TRP A 212 3.63 -2.07 34.78
N CYS A 213 3.61 -1.03 33.96
CA CYS A 213 4.61 -0.74 32.95
C CYS A 213 5.16 0.65 33.17
N LYS A 214 6.42 0.87 32.82
CA LYS A 214 7.06 2.18 32.85
C LYS A 214 8.00 2.31 31.66
N GLU A 215 7.81 3.38 30.90
CA GLU A 215 8.56 3.66 29.68
C GLU A 215 9.47 4.86 29.88
N PHE A 216 10.67 4.77 29.31
CA PHE A 216 11.69 5.80 29.44
C PHE A 216 12.75 5.66 28.34
N GLY A 217 13.73 6.57 28.31
CA GLY A 217 14.81 6.56 27.33
C GLY A 217 16.04 5.85 27.86
N GLY A 218 16.70 5.12 26.97
CA GLY A 218 18.02 4.56 27.22
C GLY A 218 19.02 5.04 26.17
N TYR A 219 20.25 5.27 26.62
CA TYR A 219 21.38 5.58 25.75
C TYR A 219 22.13 4.29 25.44
N TYR A 220 21.99 3.84 24.20
CA TYR A 220 22.61 2.62 23.72
C TYR A 220 24.01 2.92 23.20
N ILE A 221 24.97 2.10 23.63
CA ILE A 221 26.38 2.25 23.32
C ILE A 221 26.87 0.93 22.72
N LEU A 222 27.44 1.02 21.51
CA LEU A 222 28.08 -0.10 20.84
C LEU A 222 29.57 0.22 20.70
N ASN A 223 30.40 -0.62 21.28
CA ASN A 223 31.81 -0.64 20.96
C ASN A 223 32.01 -1.45 19.66
N LYS A 224 32.41 -0.79 18.58
CA LYS A 224 32.52 -1.39 17.23
C LYS A 224 33.62 -2.44 17.12
N THR A 225 34.67 -2.35 17.93
CA THR A 225 35.83 -3.26 17.87
C THR A 225 35.59 -4.54 18.68
N SER A 226 35.02 -4.41 19.88
CA SER A 226 34.71 -5.55 20.74
C SER A 226 33.31 -6.14 20.54
N ASN A 227 32.45 -5.44 19.77
CA ASN A 227 31.02 -5.74 19.59
C ASN A 227 30.23 -5.87 20.90
N LYS A 228 30.76 -5.31 22.01
CA LYS A 228 30.05 -5.24 23.29
C LYS A 228 29.03 -4.11 23.26
N ARG A 229 27.86 -4.40 23.82
CA ARG A 229 26.73 -3.48 23.89
C ARG A 229 26.32 -3.26 25.32
N GLU A 230 25.93 -2.03 25.58
CA GLU A 230 25.39 -1.65 26.86
C GLU A 230 24.37 -0.53 26.68
N ILE A 231 23.56 -0.34 27.71
CA ILE A 231 22.60 0.74 27.79
C ILE A 231 22.81 1.50 29.09
N LEU A 232 22.85 2.83 28.99
CA LEU A 232 22.77 3.73 30.13
C LEU A 232 21.34 4.20 30.29
N VAL A 233 20.77 3.91 31.44
CA VAL A 233 19.42 4.31 31.83
C VAL A 233 19.52 5.30 32.97
N ALA A 234 18.77 6.40 32.90
CA ALA A 234 18.71 7.32 34.03
C ALA A 234 18.01 6.65 35.21
N ASN A 235 18.64 6.71 36.37
CA ASN A 235 18.05 6.30 37.64
C ASN A 235 17.67 7.58 38.39
N ALA A 236 16.36 7.80 38.51
CA ALA A 236 15.75 8.95 39.15
C ALA A 236 15.21 8.64 40.55
N SER A 237 15.60 7.51 41.16
CA SER A 237 15.17 7.13 42.51
C SER A 237 15.39 8.22 43.56
N VAL A 238 16.38 9.10 43.34
CA VAL A 238 16.62 10.32 44.12
C VAL A 238 16.61 11.52 43.17
N ALA A 239 15.52 12.29 43.16
CA ALA A 239 15.35 13.46 42.28
C ALA A 239 16.43 14.54 42.47
N SER A 240 17.05 14.61 43.65
CA SER A 240 18.12 15.56 43.98
C SER A 240 19.53 15.11 43.57
N ALA A 241 19.70 13.85 43.15
CA ALA A 241 20.99 13.27 42.78
C ALA A 241 20.81 12.20 41.69
N PRO A 242 20.52 12.60 40.44
CA PRO A 242 20.34 11.67 39.34
C PRO A 242 21.63 10.89 39.07
N VAL A 243 21.51 9.60 38.74
CA VAL A 243 22.64 8.72 38.41
C VAL A 243 22.32 7.90 37.16
N PHE A 244 23.32 7.39 36.46
CA PHE A 244 23.11 6.42 35.38
C PHE A 244 23.28 4.99 35.89
N THR A 245 22.45 4.09 35.38
CA THR A 245 22.60 2.64 35.53
C THR A 245 23.03 2.05 34.19
N SER A 246 24.21 1.44 34.16
CA SER A 246 24.81 0.77 33.01
C SER A 246 24.48 -0.72 33.06
N LEU A 247 23.76 -1.19 32.04
CA LEU A 247 23.36 -2.58 31.88
C LEU A 247 24.01 -3.16 30.62
N VAL A 248 24.58 -4.35 30.73
CA VAL A 248 25.10 -5.09 29.57
C VAL A 248 23.93 -5.63 28.77
N LEU A 249 23.98 -5.47 27.45
CA LEU A 249 23.00 -6.02 26.55
C LEU A 249 23.62 -7.14 25.73
N ASP A 250 22.94 -8.27 25.69
CA ASP A 250 23.22 -9.32 24.72
C ASP A 250 22.28 -9.17 23.50
N VAL A 251 22.77 -9.59 22.33
CA VAL A 251 22.15 -9.29 21.04
C VAL A 251 20.82 -10.00 20.85
N GLU A 252 20.74 -11.24 21.33
CA GLU A 252 19.61 -12.15 21.14
C GLU A 252 18.59 -12.12 22.28
N THR A 253 18.89 -11.40 23.36
CA THR A 253 18.09 -11.32 24.58
C THR A 253 17.55 -9.89 24.79
N PRO A 254 16.56 -9.44 23.98
CA PRO A 254 15.96 -8.11 24.13
C PRO A 254 15.09 -7.98 25.39
N VAL A 255 14.85 -9.08 26.11
CA VAL A 255 14.07 -9.15 27.34
C VAL A 255 14.86 -9.88 28.40
N PHE A 256 15.03 -9.27 29.57
CA PHE A 256 15.75 -9.89 30.69
C PHE A 256 15.22 -9.41 32.04
N SER A 257 15.50 -10.18 33.10
CA SER A 257 15.07 -9.87 34.46
C SER A 257 16.03 -8.86 35.12
N LEU A 258 15.47 -7.90 35.86
CA LEU A 258 16.21 -6.97 36.72
C LEU A 258 16.20 -7.39 38.19
N HIS A 259 15.76 -8.61 38.50
CA HIS A 259 15.61 -9.06 39.88
C HIS A 259 16.90 -8.91 40.70
N ASP A 260 18.04 -9.29 40.12
CA ASP A 260 19.34 -9.24 40.79
C ASP A 260 19.86 -7.80 41.01
N ILE A 261 19.32 -6.84 40.27
CA ILE A 261 19.74 -5.42 40.32
C ILE A 261 18.81 -4.61 41.22
N LEU A 262 17.49 -4.83 41.13
CA LEU A 262 16.47 -4.06 41.85
C LEU A 262 15.99 -4.74 43.14
N GLY A 263 16.27 -6.03 43.31
CA GLY A 263 15.80 -6.86 44.43
C GLY A 263 14.30 -7.17 44.40
N CYS A 264 13.62 -6.93 43.27
CA CYS A 264 12.18 -7.09 43.10
C CYS A 264 11.87 -7.58 41.67
N PRO A 265 10.68 -8.18 41.42
CA PRO A 265 10.38 -8.80 40.12
C PRO A 265 10.07 -7.72 39.07
N ALA A 266 11.09 -7.21 38.40
CA ALA A 266 10.95 -6.36 37.22
C ALA A 266 11.60 -7.00 36.00
N THR A 267 10.95 -6.87 34.86
CA THR A 267 11.47 -7.31 33.56
C THR A 267 11.77 -6.09 32.72
N PHE A 268 12.96 -6.08 32.12
CA PHE A 268 13.42 -5.04 31.22
C PHE A 268 13.21 -5.47 29.77
N PHE A 269 12.70 -4.56 28.96
CA PHE A 269 12.42 -4.75 27.55
C PHE A 269 13.12 -3.66 26.76
N VAL A 270 13.98 -4.06 25.83
CA VAL A 270 14.51 -3.15 24.82
C VAL A 270 13.40 -2.78 23.86
N GLY A 271 13.18 -1.48 23.70
CA GLY A 271 12.14 -0.95 22.82
C GLY A 271 12.37 -1.32 21.38
N GLY A 272 11.33 -1.87 20.79
CA GLY A 272 11.13 -1.88 19.36
C GLY A 272 10.68 -0.51 18.89
N THR A 273 10.40 -0.43 17.60
CA THR A 273 9.76 0.72 17.00
C THR A 273 8.27 0.67 17.31
N ALA A 274 7.69 1.80 17.73
CA ALA A 274 6.23 1.91 17.72
C ALA A 274 5.83 1.92 16.25
N ASP A 275 5.61 0.72 15.74
CA ASP A 275 5.22 0.49 14.38
C ASP A 275 3.80 0.99 14.13
N HIS A 276 3.04 1.33 15.17
CA HIS A 276 1.59 1.36 15.07
C HIS A 276 0.94 2.65 15.54
N ILE A 277 -0.15 2.95 14.85
CA ILE A 277 -1.17 3.88 15.27
C ILE A 277 -2.15 3.11 16.16
N SER A 278 -2.33 3.54 17.40
CA SER A 278 -3.44 3.04 18.21
C SER A 278 -4.72 3.75 17.82
N THR A 279 -5.70 3.00 17.35
CA THR A 279 -7.04 3.50 17.04
C THR A 279 -8.08 2.91 17.97
N THR A 280 -9.00 3.74 18.43
CA THR A 280 -10.29 3.33 18.99
C THR A 280 -11.18 2.84 17.84
N SER A 281 -11.00 1.60 17.37
CA SER A 281 -11.86 1.11 16.28
C SER A 281 -13.22 0.66 16.83
N TRP A 282 -14.27 0.71 15.98
CA TRP A 282 -15.69 0.44 16.32
C TRP A 282 -15.96 -0.88 17.07
N TYR A 283 -15.00 -1.79 17.13
CA TYR A 283 -15.14 -3.10 17.77
C TYR A 283 -13.94 -3.53 18.63
N GLY A 284 -13.01 -2.62 18.98
CA GLY A 284 -11.85 -2.91 19.85
C GLY A 284 -10.65 -1.99 19.65
N ASP A 285 -9.75 -1.97 20.63
CA ASP A 285 -8.49 -1.23 20.58
C ASP A 285 -7.50 -1.99 19.70
N THR A 286 -7.08 -1.40 18.59
CA THR A 286 -5.96 -1.95 17.83
C THR A 286 -4.66 -1.49 18.48
N ILE A 287 -3.83 -2.43 18.95
CA ILE A 287 -2.57 -2.07 19.62
C ILE A 287 -1.40 -2.82 19.01
N GLY A 288 -0.34 -2.06 18.76
CA GLY A 288 0.91 -2.56 18.22
C GLY A 288 1.84 -3.11 19.29
N ALA A 289 2.67 -4.08 18.90
CA ALA A 289 3.73 -4.59 19.76
C ALA A 289 4.89 -3.60 19.91
N TRP A 290 5.38 -3.46 21.13
CA TRP A 290 6.42 -2.50 21.49
C TRP A 290 7.83 -3.11 21.63
N THR A 291 7.98 -4.44 21.72
CA THR A 291 9.26 -5.09 22.05
C THR A 291 10.14 -5.37 20.82
N ALA A 292 11.44 -5.05 20.89
CA ALA A 292 12.40 -5.39 19.83
C ALA A 292 12.70 -6.89 19.74
N ARG A 293 13.10 -7.36 18.54
CA ARG A 293 13.62 -8.73 18.33
C ARG A 293 15.07 -8.86 18.75
N THR A 294 15.84 -7.79 18.67
CA THR A 294 17.28 -7.77 18.98
C THR A 294 17.65 -6.44 19.63
N THR A 295 18.82 -6.39 20.26
CA THR A 295 19.39 -5.16 20.83
C THR A 295 20.34 -4.44 19.84
N ARG A 296 20.11 -4.58 18.51
CA ARG A 296 21.02 -4.13 17.42
C ARG A 296 21.14 -2.62 17.16
N SER A 297 20.74 -1.79 18.11
CA SER A 297 20.92 -0.35 18.03
C SER A 297 21.90 0.15 19.10
N PRO A 298 22.88 1.03 18.77
CA PRO A 298 23.19 1.63 17.46
C PRO A 298 23.98 0.68 16.51
N TYR A 299 23.98 0.95 15.20
CA TYR A 299 24.77 0.21 14.21
C TYR A 299 26.09 0.91 13.86
N THR A 300 26.04 2.13 13.31
CA THR A 300 27.25 2.95 13.05
C THR A 300 27.04 4.42 13.41
N THR A 301 28.15 5.15 13.55
CA THR A 301 28.18 6.61 13.71
C THR A 301 29.25 7.19 12.81
N THR A 302 28.95 8.32 12.20
CA THR A 302 29.91 9.14 11.45
C THR A 302 30.01 10.51 12.08
N LEU A 303 31.24 11.00 12.24
CA LEU A 303 31.56 12.23 12.96
C LEU A 303 32.15 13.24 11.97
N THR A 304 31.58 14.44 11.96
CA THR A 304 32.09 15.56 11.18
C THR A 304 32.32 16.74 12.12
N ARG A 305 33.57 17.17 12.24
CA ARG A 305 33.96 18.29 13.13
C ARG A 305 34.14 19.55 12.29
N ARG A 306 33.39 20.61 12.61
CA ARG A 306 33.56 21.96 12.05
C ARG A 306 33.75 22.94 13.20
N ASN A 307 34.99 23.35 13.44
CA ASN A 307 35.37 24.22 14.57
C ASN A 307 34.91 23.64 15.92
N LYS A 308 34.07 24.38 16.66
CA LYS A 308 33.51 23.98 17.97
C LYS A 308 32.27 23.08 17.87
N LEU A 309 31.74 22.91 16.66
CA LEU A 309 30.53 22.15 16.39
C LEU A 309 30.91 20.75 15.91
N VAL A 310 30.36 19.73 16.58
CA VAL A 310 30.48 18.33 16.17
C VAL A 310 29.14 17.88 15.65
N SER A 311 29.08 17.54 14.37
CA SER A 311 27.90 16.98 13.71
C SER A 311 28.07 15.47 13.62
N VAL A 312 27.10 14.74 14.16
CA VAL A 312 27.11 13.28 14.23
C VAL A 312 25.93 12.75 13.44
N ALA A 313 26.20 11.84 12.52
CA ALA A 313 25.17 11.03 11.89
C ALA A 313 25.23 9.61 12.44
N ALA A 314 24.22 9.21 13.22
CA ALA A 314 24.05 7.86 13.71
C ALA A 314 23.13 7.07 12.78
N PHE A 315 23.58 5.90 12.35
CA PHE A 315 22.74 4.92 11.68
C PHE A 315 22.30 3.89 12.71
N THR A 316 20.99 3.82 12.95
CA THR A 316 20.39 2.93 13.94
C THR A 316 19.61 1.82 13.26
N TRP A 317 19.63 0.65 13.89
CA TRP A 317 19.01 -0.56 13.39
C TRP A 317 18.13 -1.16 14.49
N HIS A 318 16.83 -1.00 14.33
CA HIS A 318 15.85 -1.51 15.29
C HIS A 318 15.07 -2.64 14.62
N ASP A 319 15.29 -3.87 15.08
CA ASP A 319 14.52 -5.02 14.63
C ASP A 319 13.22 -5.07 15.43
N GLY A 320 12.11 -4.69 14.81
CA GLY A 320 10.76 -4.78 15.37
C GLY A 320 9.99 -6.02 14.90
N GLY A 321 8.82 -6.24 15.51
CA GLY A 321 7.81 -7.16 14.99
C GLY A 321 6.55 -6.37 14.63
N ILE A 322 6.06 -6.55 13.41
CA ILE A 322 4.74 -6.04 13.01
C ILE A 322 3.69 -6.98 13.60
N THR A 323 3.23 -6.69 14.82
CA THR A 323 2.12 -7.43 15.43
C THR A 323 1.03 -6.45 15.79
N GLN A 324 -0.09 -6.55 15.08
CA GLN A 324 -1.29 -5.77 15.34
C GLN A 324 -2.26 -6.66 16.12
N ILE A 325 -2.52 -6.29 17.38
CA ILE A 325 -3.53 -6.96 18.21
C ILE A 325 -4.88 -6.36 17.80
N ARG A 326 -5.80 -7.21 17.34
CA ARG A 326 -7.13 -6.82 16.88
C ARG A 326 -8.21 -7.58 17.60
N SER A 327 -9.42 -7.03 17.61
CA SER A 327 -10.59 -7.79 17.98
C SER A 327 -10.98 -8.78 16.88
N ILE A 328 -11.41 -9.97 17.30
CA ILE A 328 -11.88 -11.05 16.40
C ILE A 328 -13.03 -10.55 15.51
N SER A 329 -13.90 -9.69 16.03
CA SER A 329 -15.03 -9.12 15.29
C SER A 329 -14.58 -8.26 14.10
N LYS A 330 -13.51 -7.47 14.25
CA LYS A 330 -12.95 -6.66 13.16
C LYS A 330 -12.38 -7.56 12.05
N ASP A 331 -11.65 -8.61 12.44
CA ASP A 331 -11.07 -9.55 11.49
C ASP A 331 -12.14 -10.36 10.74
N LEU A 332 -13.20 -10.81 11.42
CA LEU A 332 -14.35 -11.46 10.80
C LEU A 332 -15.06 -10.54 9.78
N LEU A 333 -15.36 -9.30 10.17
CA LEU A 333 -15.99 -8.32 9.27
C LEU A 333 -15.17 -8.09 8.01
N ARG A 334 -13.85 -7.90 8.17
CA ARG A 334 -12.93 -7.72 7.03
C ARG A 334 -12.89 -8.96 6.16
N CYS A 335 -12.77 -10.15 6.74
CA CYS A 335 -12.82 -11.41 5.99
C CYS A 335 -14.12 -11.53 5.19
N CYS A 336 -15.27 -11.19 5.78
CA CYS A 336 -16.55 -11.19 5.08
C CYS A 336 -16.58 -10.22 3.88
N LEU A 337 -16.11 -8.98 4.06
CA LEU A 337 -16.02 -8.01 2.96
C LEU A 337 -15.12 -8.50 1.82
N LEU A 338 -13.96 -9.04 2.17
CA LEU A 338 -12.99 -9.59 1.22
C LEU A 338 -13.55 -10.79 0.45
N LEU A 339 -14.26 -11.69 1.14
CA LEU A 339 -14.92 -12.84 0.53
C LEU A 339 -16.02 -12.41 -0.43
N LEU A 340 -16.82 -11.39 -0.09
CA LEU A 340 -17.86 -10.85 -0.98
C LEU A 340 -17.25 -10.26 -2.27
N VAL A 341 -16.18 -9.47 -2.15
CA VAL A 341 -15.48 -8.91 -3.31
C VAL A 341 -14.82 -10.00 -4.14
N ALA A 342 -14.18 -10.98 -3.51
CA ALA A 342 -13.59 -12.13 -4.19
C ALA A 342 -14.65 -12.95 -4.94
N TYR A 343 -15.79 -13.20 -4.32
CA TYR A 343 -16.93 -13.87 -4.94
C TYR A 343 -17.44 -13.10 -6.17
N PHE A 344 -17.58 -11.78 -6.08
CA PHE A 344 -17.95 -10.94 -7.22
C PHE A 344 -16.95 -11.08 -8.38
N ARG A 345 -15.65 -10.96 -8.09
CA ARG A 345 -14.59 -11.06 -9.11
C ARG A 345 -14.59 -12.42 -9.80
N VAL A 346 -14.67 -13.51 -9.02
CA VAL A 346 -14.69 -14.87 -9.56
C VAL A 346 -15.94 -15.10 -10.41
N SER A 347 -17.12 -14.74 -9.91
CA SER A 347 -18.39 -15.01 -10.58
C SER A 347 -18.65 -14.12 -11.80
N SER A 348 -18.28 -12.84 -11.74
CA SER A 348 -18.72 -11.82 -12.71
C SER A 348 -17.64 -11.40 -13.71
N ILE A 349 -16.36 -11.69 -13.43
CA ILE A 349 -15.23 -11.29 -14.29
C ILE A 349 -14.44 -12.53 -14.74
N TYR A 350 -13.92 -13.32 -13.80
CA TYR A 350 -13.02 -14.43 -14.16
C TYR A 350 -13.76 -15.63 -14.76
N TYR A 351 -14.95 -15.97 -14.28
CA TYR A 351 -15.75 -17.08 -14.82
C TYR A 351 -16.13 -16.87 -16.31
N PRO A 352 -16.66 -15.71 -16.74
CA PRO A 352 -16.89 -15.44 -18.16
C PRO A 352 -15.63 -15.51 -19.03
N ILE A 353 -14.51 -14.94 -18.57
CA ILE A 353 -13.23 -15.01 -19.29
C ILE A 353 -12.78 -16.46 -19.46
N TRP A 354 -12.92 -17.27 -18.41
CA TRP A 354 -12.60 -18.69 -18.44
C TRP A 354 -13.49 -19.47 -19.42
N LEU A 355 -14.79 -19.15 -19.51
CA LEU A 355 -15.68 -19.75 -20.50
C LEU A 355 -15.27 -19.42 -21.94
N VAL A 356 -14.84 -18.17 -22.20
CA VAL A 356 -14.29 -17.80 -23.52
C VAL A 356 -13.01 -18.56 -23.80
N PHE A 357 -12.10 -18.65 -22.83
CA PHE A 357 -10.85 -19.40 -22.97
C PHE A 357 -11.10 -20.87 -23.33
N ARG A 358 -12.02 -21.55 -22.61
CA ARG A 358 -12.38 -22.95 -22.89
C ARG A 358 -12.90 -23.16 -24.32
N ARG A 359 -13.52 -22.16 -24.93
CA ARG A 359 -14.03 -22.23 -26.31
C ARG A 359 -12.93 -22.19 -27.38
N GLN A 360 -11.72 -21.74 -27.06
CA GLN A 360 -10.65 -21.50 -28.04
C GLN A 360 -9.82 -22.75 -28.36
N GLY A 361 -9.75 -23.71 -27.43
CA GLY A 361 -8.97 -24.94 -27.61
C GLY A 361 -7.45 -24.73 -27.77
N GLN A 362 -6.91 -23.59 -27.34
CA GLN A 362 -5.48 -23.24 -27.42
C GLN A 362 -4.88 -23.00 -26.02
N PRO A 363 -3.55 -23.11 -25.84
CA PRO A 363 -2.90 -22.70 -24.62
C PRO A 363 -3.18 -21.22 -24.26
N PHE A 364 -3.28 -20.91 -22.96
CA PHE A 364 -3.66 -19.57 -22.49
C PHE A 364 -2.72 -18.48 -23.00
N TRP A 365 -1.41 -18.69 -22.93
CA TRP A 365 -0.42 -17.68 -23.33
C TRP A 365 -0.42 -17.38 -24.82
N THR A 366 -0.62 -18.41 -25.67
CA THR A 366 -0.73 -18.24 -27.13
C THR A 366 -2.01 -17.48 -27.49
N TRP A 367 -3.11 -17.76 -26.79
CA TRP A 367 -4.37 -17.07 -26.97
C TRP A 367 -4.30 -15.62 -26.49
N ALA A 368 -3.88 -15.37 -25.25
CA ALA A 368 -3.80 -14.04 -24.64
C ALA A 368 -2.80 -13.14 -25.39
N GLY A 369 -1.65 -13.67 -25.81
CA GLY A 369 -0.64 -12.91 -26.56
C GLY A 369 -1.15 -12.40 -27.92
N GLY A 370 -1.99 -13.18 -28.59
CA GLY A 370 -2.61 -12.79 -29.87
C GLY A 370 -3.77 -11.80 -29.75
N ARG A 371 -4.35 -11.64 -28.55
CA ARG A 371 -5.61 -10.91 -28.31
C ARG A 371 -5.50 -9.74 -27.31
N HIS A 372 -4.32 -9.15 -27.14
CA HIS A 372 -4.05 -8.10 -26.14
C HIS A 372 -4.68 -6.71 -26.43
N MET A 373 -5.73 -6.60 -27.24
CA MET A 373 -6.26 -5.30 -27.71
C MET A 373 -7.10 -4.61 -26.61
N GLY A 374 -6.42 -3.95 -25.66
CA GLY A 374 -7.08 -3.02 -24.75
C GLY A 374 -7.90 -3.64 -23.62
N LEU A 375 -7.66 -4.92 -23.30
CA LEU A 375 -8.23 -5.56 -22.12
C LEU A 375 -7.75 -4.82 -20.87
N VAL A 376 -8.67 -4.17 -20.17
CA VAL A 376 -8.43 -3.69 -18.81
C VAL A 376 -9.33 -4.52 -17.91
N LEU A 377 -8.71 -5.43 -17.18
CA LEU A 377 -9.39 -6.26 -16.19
C LEU A 377 -9.94 -5.36 -15.07
N HIS A 378 -11.07 -5.77 -14.48
CA HIS A 378 -11.80 -5.04 -13.44
C HIS A 378 -12.41 -3.69 -13.85
N LYS A 379 -12.58 -3.38 -15.14
CA LYS A 379 -13.43 -2.26 -15.58
C LYS A 379 -14.84 -2.34 -14.99
N ARG A 380 -15.40 -3.55 -14.98
CA ARG A 380 -16.72 -3.82 -14.43
C ARG A 380 -16.83 -3.52 -12.95
N GLU A 381 -15.81 -3.86 -12.17
CA GLU A 381 -15.70 -3.55 -10.74
C GLU A 381 -15.84 -2.03 -10.51
N ARG A 382 -15.18 -1.23 -11.34
CA ARG A 382 -15.20 0.24 -11.26
C ARG A 382 -16.52 0.90 -11.69
N ARG A 383 -17.45 0.13 -12.26
CA ARG A 383 -18.80 0.60 -12.62
C ARG A 383 -19.88 0.12 -11.64
N CYS A 384 -19.54 -0.85 -10.78
CA CYS A 384 -20.47 -1.37 -9.77
C CYS A 384 -20.34 -0.56 -8.47
N LEU A 385 -21.34 0.27 -8.19
CA LEU A 385 -21.35 1.13 -7.00
C LEU A 385 -21.30 0.31 -5.71
N ALA A 386 -22.01 -0.81 -5.65
CA ALA A 386 -22.02 -1.70 -4.50
C ALA A 386 -20.62 -2.29 -4.21
N VAL A 387 -19.91 -2.75 -5.25
CA VAL A 387 -18.56 -3.31 -5.06
C VAL A 387 -17.55 -2.22 -4.69
N LEU A 388 -17.62 -1.04 -5.32
CA LEU A 388 -16.79 0.10 -4.94
C LEU A 388 -17.07 0.59 -3.52
N PHE A 389 -18.31 0.53 -3.07
CA PHE A 389 -18.66 0.79 -1.68
C PHE A 389 -18.00 -0.22 -0.73
N LEU A 390 -18.11 -1.52 -1.01
CA LEU A 390 -17.47 -2.58 -0.21
C LEU A 390 -15.94 -2.42 -0.17
N LEU A 391 -15.31 -2.11 -1.30
CA LEU A 391 -13.86 -1.87 -1.40
C LEU A 391 -13.43 -0.59 -0.67
N SER A 392 -14.24 0.48 -0.75
CA SER A 392 -13.96 1.73 -0.04
C SER A 392 -14.12 1.53 1.47
N PHE A 393 -15.13 0.79 1.89
CA PHE A 393 -15.35 0.43 3.29
C PHE A 393 -14.24 -0.48 3.82
N GLU A 394 -13.78 -1.46 3.03
CA GLU A 394 -12.61 -2.26 3.37
C GLU A 394 -11.35 -1.39 3.49
N ALA A 395 -11.11 -0.46 2.56
CA ALA A 395 -9.96 0.45 2.65
C ALA A 395 -10.01 1.34 3.90
N LEU A 396 -11.20 1.82 4.31
CA LEU A 396 -11.41 2.57 5.54
C LEU A 396 -11.13 1.72 6.79
N LEU A 397 -11.64 0.49 6.84
CA LEU A 397 -11.39 -0.44 7.95
C LEU A 397 -9.93 -0.91 8.02
N SER A 398 -9.24 -0.90 6.87
CA SER A 398 -7.83 -1.26 6.71
C SER A 398 -6.88 -0.05 6.79
N THR A 399 -7.35 1.11 7.24
CA THR A 399 -6.52 2.34 7.31
C THR A 399 -5.25 2.11 8.11
N GLU A 400 -5.35 1.44 9.27
CA GLU A 400 -4.20 1.10 10.10
C GLU A 400 -3.16 0.27 9.33
N ASP A 401 -3.61 -0.75 8.60
CA ASP A 401 -2.75 -1.61 7.79
C ASP A 401 -2.09 -0.85 6.64
N ILE A 402 -2.81 0.09 6.02
CA ILE A 402 -2.25 0.91 4.96
C ILE A 402 -1.15 1.80 5.52
N VAL A 403 -1.32 2.36 6.72
CA VAL A 403 -0.27 3.12 7.39
C VAL A 403 0.92 2.22 7.74
N MET A 404 0.67 1.01 8.23
CA MET A 404 1.73 0.01 8.45
C MET A 404 2.56 -0.24 7.19
N PHE A 405 1.89 -0.44 6.05
CA PHE A 405 2.58 -0.65 4.78
C PHE A 405 3.35 0.59 4.33
N CYS A 406 2.83 1.79 4.59
CA CYS A 406 3.55 3.04 4.33
C CYS A 406 4.85 3.13 5.15
N GLN A 407 4.79 2.85 6.46
CA GLN A 407 5.96 2.86 7.33
C GLN A 407 6.95 1.77 6.96
N HIS A 408 6.47 0.55 6.69
CA HIS A 408 7.30 -0.55 6.21
C HIS A 408 8.03 -0.18 4.91
N ALA A 409 7.33 0.46 3.96
CA ALA A 409 7.93 0.90 2.70
C ALA A 409 9.01 1.98 2.86
N VAL A 410 8.93 2.82 3.89
CA VAL A 410 9.90 3.90 4.16
C VAL A 410 11.09 3.41 4.98
N TYR A 411 10.85 2.60 6.02
CA TYR A 411 11.87 2.24 7.00
C TYR A 411 12.59 0.93 6.74
N THR A 412 12.01 0.05 5.93
CA THR A 412 12.56 -1.28 5.70
C THR A 412 13.60 -1.27 4.60
N VAL A 413 14.79 -1.79 4.90
CA VAL A 413 15.80 -2.07 3.88
C VAL A 413 15.27 -3.19 2.98
N PRO A 414 15.26 -3.04 1.64
CA PRO A 414 14.79 -4.06 0.72
C PRO A 414 15.50 -5.40 0.87
N THR A 415 14.91 -6.34 1.61
CA THR A 415 15.38 -7.74 1.66
C THR A 415 14.85 -8.55 0.47
N SER A 416 13.67 -8.19 -0.05
CA SER A 416 13.07 -8.78 -1.24
C SER A 416 12.23 -7.77 -2.03
N TYR A 417 12.47 -7.70 -3.34
CA TYR A 417 11.69 -6.87 -4.26
C TYR A 417 10.22 -7.30 -4.34
N THR A 418 9.91 -8.58 -4.11
CA THR A 418 8.54 -9.08 -4.17
C THR A 418 7.71 -8.59 -2.99
N THR A 419 8.29 -8.57 -1.79
CA THR A 419 7.66 -8.09 -0.55
C THR A 419 7.39 -6.59 -0.63
N ILE A 420 8.33 -5.81 -1.17
CA ILE A 420 8.12 -4.38 -1.42
C ILE A 420 7.03 -4.15 -2.45
N ALA A 421 7.04 -4.88 -3.58
CA ALA A 421 6.01 -4.75 -4.59
C ALA A 421 4.61 -5.02 -4.01
N LEU A 422 4.46 -6.08 -3.22
CA LEU A 422 3.19 -6.40 -2.56
C LEU A 422 2.80 -5.37 -1.49
N THR A 423 3.78 -4.76 -0.80
CA THR A 423 3.55 -3.65 0.15
C THR A 423 2.95 -2.44 -0.59
N TYR A 424 3.59 -1.99 -1.67
CA TYR A 424 3.08 -0.89 -2.48
C TYR A 424 1.71 -1.18 -3.09
N MET A 425 1.49 -2.40 -3.58
CA MET A 425 0.16 -2.82 -4.07
C MET A 425 -0.89 -2.79 -2.96
N SER A 426 -0.54 -3.14 -1.72
CA SER A 426 -1.45 -3.06 -0.57
C SER A 426 -1.81 -1.62 -0.20
N ILE A 427 -0.88 -0.66 -0.37
CA ILE A 427 -1.13 0.78 -0.17
C ILE A 427 -2.09 1.33 -1.25
N THR A 428 -2.01 0.85 -2.51
CA THR A 428 -2.88 1.32 -3.61
C THR A 428 -4.38 1.14 -3.39
N ARG A 429 -4.80 0.35 -2.40
CA ARG A 429 -6.22 0.23 -2.02
C ARG A 429 -6.85 1.57 -1.64
N ILE A 430 -6.06 2.56 -1.25
CA ILE A 430 -6.52 3.92 -0.95
C ILE A 430 -7.16 4.64 -2.15
N ILE A 431 -6.97 4.12 -3.37
CA ILE A 431 -7.60 4.65 -4.58
C ILE A 431 -9.11 4.32 -4.63
N TRP A 432 -9.58 3.27 -3.94
CA TRP A 432 -10.98 2.84 -4.02
C TRP A 432 -11.99 3.87 -3.50
N PRO A 433 -11.77 4.53 -2.34
CA PRO A 433 -12.61 5.64 -1.90
C PRO A 433 -12.74 6.77 -2.93
N SER A 434 -11.65 7.12 -3.62
CA SER A 434 -11.68 8.11 -4.71
C SER A 434 -12.51 7.61 -5.90
N ALA A 435 -12.37 6.33 -6.27
CA ALA A 435 -13.14 5.71 -7.35
C ALA A 435 -14.65 5.69 -7.02
N PHE A 436 -15.00 5.36 -5.78
CA PHE A 436 -16.37 5.39 -5.28
C PHE A 436 -16.94 6.81 -5.33
N LEU A 437 -16.21 7.82 -4.85
CA LEU A 437 -16.65 9.21 -4.87
C LEU A 437 -16.87 9.71 -6.30
N LEU A 438 -15.96 9.39 -7.24
CA LEU A 438 -16.13 9.72 -8.65
C LEU A 438 -17.38 9.07 -9.26
N LEU A 439 -17.61 7.78 -9.00
CA LEU A 439 -18.78 7.08 -9.54
C LEU A 439 -20.08 7.60 -8.91
N ALA A 440 -20.10 7.81 -7.60
CA ALA A 440 -21.26 8.34 -6.88
C ALA A 440 -21.63 9.73 -7.40
N LEU A 441 -20.65 10.61 -7.60
CA LEU A 441 -20.89 11.93 -8.20
C LEU A 441 -21.40 11.83 -9.64
N SER A 442 -20.82 10.94 -10.45
CA SER A 442 -21.26 10.71 -11.83
C SER A 442 -22.72 10.25 -11.89
N ARG A 443 -23.12 9.30 -11.03
CA ARG A 443 -24.52 8.83 -10.93
C ARG A 443 -25.47 9.88 -10.38
N LEU A 444 -25.02 10.69 -9.42
CA LEU A 444 -25.80 11.81 -8.91
C LEU A 444 -26.08 12.83 -10.01
N LEU A 445 -25.09 13.17 -10.84
CA LEU A 445 -25.26 14.07 -11.98
C LEU A 445 -26.15 13.46 -13.07
N GLU A 446 -26.01 12.17 -13.36
CA GLU A 446 -26.90 11.45 -14.27
C GLU A 446 -28.35 11.52 -13.80
N TRP A 447 -28.58 11.33 -12.51
CA TRP A 447 -29.92 11.40 -11.91
C TRP A 447 -30.50 12.82 -11.93
N LEU A 448 -29.69 13.84 -11.63
CA LEU A 448 -30.15 15.23 -11.54
C LEU A 448 -30.29 15.93 -12.90
N PHE A 449 -29.36 15.70 -13.82
CA PHE A 449 -29.24 16.44 -15.10
C PHE A 449 -29.45 15.56 -16.33
N GLY A 450 -29.57 14.25 -16.15
CA GLY A 450 -29.77 13.26 -17.21
C GLY A 450 -28.48 12.60 -17.71
N PRO A 451 -28.60 11.53 -18.52
CA PRO A 451 -27.49 10.66 -18.92
C PRO A 451 -26.41 11.33 -19.79
N LYS A 452 -26.69 12.54 -20.31
CA LYS A 452 -25.74 13.33 -21.10
C LYS A 452 -24.62 13.95 -20.25
N TYR A 453 -24.80 14.03 -18.93
CA TYR A 453 -23.86 14.63 -17.99
C TYR A 453 -23.12 13.59 -17.14
N ALA A 454 -23.42 12.29 -17.33
CA ALA A 454 -22.62 11.22 -16.76
C ALA A 454 -21.21 11.26 -17.33
N PHE A 455 -20.21 10.93 -16.51
CA PHE A 455 -18.81 10.83 -16.96
C PHE A 455 -18.16 9.53 -16.48
N ALA A 456 -17.32 8.94 -17.32
CA ALA A 456 -16.58 7.71 -17.05
C ALA A 456 -15.08 7.98 -16.77
N LEU A 457 -14.77 8.68 -15.67
CA LEU A 457 -13.40 9.10 -15.32
C LEU A 457 -12.66 8.18 -14.34
N SER A 458 -13.31 7.13 -13.83
CA SER A 458 -12.68 6.17 -12.91
C SER A 458 -11.57 5.32 -13.56
N GLU A 459 -11.47 5.31 -14.89
CA GLU A 459 -10.38 4.65 -15.61
C GLU A 459 -9.04 5.40 -15.45
N ASP A 460 -9.08 6.72 -15.54
CA ASP A 460 -7.89 7.58 -15.51
C ASP A 460 -7.38 7.82 -14.08
N LEU A 461 -8.24 7.63 -13.07
CA LEU A 461 -7.87 7.72 -11.65
C LEU A 461 -6.69 6.82 -11.29
N PHE A 462 -6.60 5.61 -11.85
CA PHE A 462 -5.48 4.72 -11.55
C PHE A 462 -4.17 5.23 -12.17
N LEU A 463 -4.22 5.81 -13.37
CA LEU A 463 -3.06 6.36 -14.06
C LEU A 463 -2.54 7.64 -13.37
N LEU A 464 -3.44 8.46 -12.84
CA LEU A 464 -3.09 9.71 -12.14
C LEU A 464 -2.79 9.48 -10.65
N GLY A 465 -3.53 8.59 -10.00
CA GLY A 465 -3.45 8.34 -8.56
C GLY A 465 -2.33 7.39 -8.17
N ALA A 466 -2.07 6.32 -8.93
CA ALA A 466 -1.07 5.33 -8.54
C ALA A 466 0.36 5.90 -8.38
N PRO A 467 0.86 6.81 -9.24
CA PRO A 467 2.17 7.44 -9.03
C PRO A 467 2.25 8.23 -7.72
N VAL A 468 1.20 8.97 -7.36
CA VAL A 468 1.14 9.71 -6.09
C VAL A 468 1.19 8.75 -4.91
N VAL A 469 0.45 7.63 -5.02
CA VAL A 469 0.41 6.59 -3.98
C VAL A 469 1.75 5.87 -3.84
N TRP A 470 2.53 5.69 -4.90
CA TRP A 470 3.84 5.03 -4.79
C TRP A 470 4.96 5.96 -4.36
N PHE A 471 4.99 7.21 -4.82
CA PHE A 471 6.16 8.07 -4.60
C PHE A 471 6.00 9.04 -3.42
N TYR A 472 4.76 9.46 -3.11
CA TYR A 472 4.52 10.52 -2.12
C TYR A 472 3.84 10.01 -0.87
N LEU A 473 2.79 9.21 -1.04
CA LEU A 473 1.91 8.83 0.08
C LEU A 473 2.63 8.08 1.22
N PRO A 474 3.54 7.11 0.98
CA PRO A 474 4.25 6.42 2.06
C PRO A 474 5.05 7.38 2.93
N SER A 475 5.84 8.27 2.33
CA SER A 475 6.67 9.25 3.05
C SER A 475 5.81 10.26 3.80
N TYR A 476 4.73 10.76 3.19
CA TYR A 476 3.82 11.71 3.83
C TYR A 476 3.10 11.08 5.03
N VAL A 477 2.48 9.92 4.83
CA VAL A 477 1.73 9.20 5.87
C VAL A 477 2.65 8.79 7.01
N THR A 478 3.86 8.32 6.70
CA THR A 478 4.86 7.98 7.71
C THR A 478 5.25 9.20 8.53
N THR A 479 5.54 10.33 7.89
CA THR A 479 5.93 11.57 8.58
C THR A 479 4.80 12.14 9.43
N GLN A 480 3.56 12.14 8.93
CA GLN A 480 2.40 12.62 9.68
C GLN A 480 2.01 11.64 10.78
N GLY A 481 2.03 10.34 10.53
CA GLY A 481 1.79 9.30 11.52
C GLY A 481 2.75 9.42 12.70
N MET A 482 4.05 9.65 12.45
CA MET A 482 5.00 9.93 13.54
C MET A 482 4.59 11.16 14.36
N LYS A 483 4.23 12.28 13.72
CA LYS A 483 3.81 13.50 14.43
C LYS A 483 2.57 13.32 15.30
N LEU A 484 1.65 12.44 14.88
CA LEU A 484 0.38 12.22 15.57
C LEU A 484 0.51 11.33 16.80
N PHE A 485 1.49 10.43 16.83
CA PHE A 485 1.59 9.38 17.87
C PHE A 485 2.94 9.33 18.59
N GLN A 486 3.95 10.07 18.11
CA GLN A 486 5.27 10.19 18.71
C GLN A 486 5.49 11.64 19.15
N GLY A 487 5.64 11.85 20.45
CA GLY A 487 5.83 13.17 21.04
C GLY A 487 6.80 13.09 22.19
N TYR A 488 7.72 14.04 22.26
CA TYR A 488 8.75 14.12 23.29
C TYR A 488 8.46 15.34 24.20
N ARG A 489 8.70 15.26 25.53
CA ARG A 489 8.54 16.38 26.48
C ARG A 489 9.71 16.49 27.47
N TRP A 490 10.50 17.59 27.41
CA TRP A 490 11.69 17.84 28.24
C TRP A 490 11.20 18.71 29.39
N THR A 491 11.21 18.21 30.64
CA THR A 491 10.79 18.98 31.82
C THR A 491 11.90 19.24 32.84
N GLY A 492 13.12 18.75 32.63
CA GLY A 492 14.29 19.52 33.02
C GLY A 492 15.03 19.26 34.32
N VAL A 493 14.50 18.42 35.20
CA VAL A 493 15.23 17.91 36.37
C VAL A 493 15.42 16.41 36.25
N VAL A 494 14.40 15.74 35.72
CA VAL A 494 14.39 14.35 35.28
C VAL A 494 14.14 14.40 33.78
N VAL A 495 14.97 13.69 33.02
CA VAL A 495 14.94 13.78 31.57
C VAL A 495 13.88 12.81 31.05
N HIS A 496 12.63 13.26 30.93
CA HIS A 496 11.53 12.39 30.52
C HIS A 496 11.56 12.08 29.02
N HIS A 497 12.18 10.97 28.64
CA HIS A 497 12.21 10.54 27.24
C HIS A 497 10.97 9.72 26.88
N TYR A 498 10.06 10.35 26.14
CA TYR A 498 8.87 9.70 25.60
C TYR A 498 8.99 9.43 24.09
N VAL A 499 10.08 8.80 23.64
CA VAL A 499 10.11 8.31 22.26
C VAL A 499 9.27 7.03 22.21
N ASN A 500 8.22 6.99 21.40
CA ASN A 500 7.40 5.78 21.20
C ASN A 500 6.87 5.16 22.50
N THR A 501 5.92 5.80 23.18
CA THR A 501 5.34 5.26 24.43
C THR A 501 3.93 4.70 24.22
N ILE A 502 3.65 3.52 24.77
CA ILE A 502 2.30 2.96 24.91
C ILE A 502 1.38 4.01 25.54
N HIS A 503 1.89 4.78 26.50
CA HIS A 503 1.14 5.86 27.13
C HIS A 503 0.75 6.99 26.14
N ASN A 504 1.68 7.51 25.34
CA ASN A 504 1.36 8.58 24.38
C ASN A 504 0.49 8.09 23.24
N ALA A 505 0.75 6.88 22.73
CA ALA A 505 -0.11 6.24 21.74
C ALA A 505 -1.56 6.22 22.25
N TYR A 506 -1.78 5.78 23.50
CA TYR A 506 -3.09 5.79 24.13
C TYR A 506 -3.71 7.19 24.25
N SER A 507 -2.93 8.17 24.73
CA SER A 507 -3.43 9.54 24.96
C SER A 507 -3.90 10.25 23.68
N HIS A 508 -3.42 9.81 22.51
CA HIS A 508 -3.73 10.40 21.20
C HIS A 508 -4.53 9.46 20.30
N GLN A 509 -5.21 8.45 20.87
CA GLN A 509 -6.05 7.54 20.09
C GLN A 509 -7.08 8.28 19.24
N LYS A 510 -7.22 7.83 17.99
CA LYS A 510 -8.20 8.33 17.03
C LYS A 510 -9.03 7.19 16.49
N ASP A 511 -10.31 7.45 16.24
CA ASP A 511 -11.14 6.49 15.52
C ASP A 511 -10.60 6.26 14.10
N SER A 512 -10.73 5.05 13.55
CA SER A 512 -10.20 4.71 12.22
C SER A 512 -10.73 5.64 11.12
N TRP A 513 -11.95 6.17 11.25
CA TRP A 513 -12.51 7.18 10.35
C TRP A 513 -11.79 8.52 10.47
N ALA A 514 -11.60 9.04 11.68
CA ALA A 514 -10.90 10.29 11.91
C ALA A 514 -9.45 10.20 11.42
N LEU A 515 -8.80 9.07 11.70
CA LEU A 515 -7.46 8.77 11.20
C LEU A 515 -7.40 8.78 9.67
N TYR A 516 -8.37 8.14 9.01
CA TYR A 516 -8.43 8.13 7.55
C TYR A 516 -8.58 9.54 6.98
N VAL A 517 -9.50 10.35 7.53
CA VAL A 517 -9.75 11.71 7.05
C VAL A 517 -8.49 12.57 7.18
N GLU A 518 -7.76 12.43 8.29
CA GLU A 518 -6.56 13.21 8.55
C GLU A 518 -5.37 12.81 7.66
N LEU A 519 -5.16 11.51 7.45
CA LEU A 519 -4.01 11.01 6.67
C LEU A 519 -4.29 10.93 5.16
N PHE A 520 -5.51 10.61 4.77
CA PHE A 520 -5.87 10.29 3.38
C PHE A 520 -7.01 11.14 2.81
N GLY A 521 -7.78 11.86 3.64
CA GLY A 521 -8.94 12.63 3.19
C GLY A 521 -8.60 13.67 2.11
N TYR A 522 -7.50 14.41 2.29
CA TYR A 522 -7.01 15.35 1.28
C TYR A 522 -6.66 14.67 -0.04
N PHE A 523 -6.00 13.52 0.01
CA PHE A 523 -5.67 12.75 -1.19
C PHE A 523 -6.96 12.33 -1.92
N THR A 524 -7.95 11.80 -1.20
CA THR A 524 -9.21 11.34 -1.79
C THR A 524 -9.97 12.46 -2.49
N LEU A 525 -10.06 13.63 -1.86
CA LEU A 525 -10.73 14.80 -2.43
C LEU A 525 -9.94 15.39 -3.62
N LEU A 526 -8.65 15.66 -3.44
CA LEU A 526 -7.81 16.29 -4.46
C LEU A 526 -7.66 15.39 -5.69
N SER A 527 -7.45 14.09 -5.49
CA SER A 527 -7.32 13.11 -6.57
C SER A 527 -8.61 13.03 -7.38
N SER A 528 -9.77 13.01 -6.72
CA SER A 528 -11.07 13.01 -7.39
C SER A 528 -11.32 14.32 -8.15
N LEU A 529 -11.09 15.47 -7.52
CA LEU A 529 -11.26 16.78 -8.15
C LEU A 529 -10.33 16.96 -9.37
N LEU A 530 -9.05 16.62 -9.21
CA LEU A 530 -8.07 16.71 -10.29
C LEU A 530 -8.45 15.79 -11.46
N THR A 531 -8.92 14.58 -11.16
CA THR A 531 -9.39 13.64 -12.19
C THR A 531 -10.57 14.21 -12.97
N ILE A 532 -11.52 14.88 -12.29
CA ILE A 532 -12.65 15.57 -12.94
C ILE A 532 -12.16 16.70 -13.84
N VAL A 533 -11.32 17.59 -13.32
CA VAL A 533 -10.81 18.76 -14.06
C VAL A 533 -9.98 18.33 -15.26
N LEU A 534 -9.02 17.42 -15.07
CA LEU A 534 -8.21 16.89 -16.17
C LEU A 534 -9.07 16.13 -17.18
N GLY A 535 -10.07 15.37 -16.72
CA GLY A 535 -11.04 14.72 -17.58
C GLY A 535 -11.78 15.71 -18.47
N PHE A 536 -12.27 16.81 -17.90
CA PHE A 536 -12.97 17.86 -18.64
C PHE A 536 -12.06 18.59 -19.64
N VAL A 537 -10.84 18.94 -19.23
CA VAL A 537 -9.84 19.57 -20.12
C VAL A 537 -9.47 18.61 -21.24
N TRP A 538 -9.20 17.35 -20.92
CA TRP A 538 -8.85 16.32 -21.91
C TRP A 538 -9.97 16.12 -22.91
N GLN A 539 -11.22 16.03 -22.44
CA GLN A 539 -12.40 15.89 -23.28
C GLN A 539 -12.63 17.14 -24.13
N SER A 540 -12.32 18.32 -23.62
CA SER A 540 -12.43 19.58 -24.38
C SER A 540 -11.38 19.67 -25.49
N VAL A 541 -10.14 19.23 -25.23
CA VAL A 541 -9.02 19.32 -26.18
C VAL A 541 -9.02 18.19 -27.21
N THR A 542 -9.28 16.96 -26.77
CA THR A 542 -9.13 15.76 -27.62
C THR A 542 -10.45 15.21 -28.13
N HIS A 543 -11.57 15.70 -27.59
CA HIS A 543 -12.90 15.14 -27.75
C HIS A 543 -13.03 13.67 -27.29
N MET A 544 -12.02 13.07 -26.64
CA MET A 544 -12.05 11.69 -26.14
C MET A 544 -12.58 11.64 -24.69
N THR A 545 -13.19 10.52 -24.29
CA THR A 545 -13.77 10.34 -22.94
C THR A 545 -12.77 9.94 -21.86
N SER A 546 -11.63 9.31 -22.20
CA SER A 546 -10.57 9.01 -21.22
C SER A 546 -9.18 8.94 -21.88
N ILE A 547 -8.14 9.21 -21.09
CA ILE A 547 -6.73 9.13 -21.50
C ILE A 547 -6.34 7.68 -21.75
N LEU A 548 -6.75 6.77 -20.86
CA LEU A 548 -6.46 5.35 -21.01
C LEU A 548 -7.09 4.78 -22.28
N ALA A 549 -8.33 5.19 -22.58
CA ALA A 549 -8.98 4.79 -23.81
C ALA A 549 -8.28 5.37 -25.04
N PHE A 550 -7.67 6.56 -24.97
CA PHE A 550 -6.85 7.10 -26.05
C PHE A 550 -5.56 6.28 -26.27
N LEU A 551 -4.84 5.93 -25.20
CA LEU A 551 -3.58 5.18 -25.27
C LEU A 551 -3.77 3.73 -25.75
N LEU A 552 -4.85 3.09 -25.32
CA LEU A 552 -5.12 1.68 -25.61
C LEU A 552 -5.92 1.46 -26.90
N SER A 553 -6.52 2.50 -27.49
CA SER A 553 -7.32 2.35 -28.71
C SER A 553 -6.65 2.93 -29.95
N ARG A 554 -6.74 2.19 -31.06
CA ARG A 554 -6.31 2.67 -32.38
C ARG A 554 -7.32 3.61 -33.06
N GLN A 555 -8.58 3.64 -32.63
CA GLN A 555 -9.62 4.48 -33.23
C GLN A 555 -9.81 5.77 -32.43
N ARG A 556 -9.51 6.91 -33.07
CA ARG A 556 -9.81 8.25 -32.55
C ARG A 556 -11.33 8.46 -32.58
N TYR A 557 -11.91 8.76 -31.42
CA TYR A 557 -13.32 9.12 -31.29
C TYR A 557 -13.59 10.41 -32.07
N ARG A 558 -14.67 10.41 -32.85
CA ARG A 558 -15.32 11.63 -33.32
C ARG A 558 -16.74 11.59 -32.78
N ARG A 559 -17.07 12.51 -31.87
CA ARG A 559 -18.36 12.69 -31.17
C ARG A 559 -19.59 12.85 -32.10
N VAL A 560 -19.40 12.77 -33.42
CA VAL A 560 -20.37 13.12 -34.47
C VAL A 560 -20.67 11.91 -35.37
N ARG A 561 -20.95 10.74 -34.78
CA ARG A 561 -21.79 9.76 -35.49
C ARG A 561 -23.16 9.80 -34.84
N GLU A 562 -24.04 10.62 -35.39
CA GLU A 562 -25.47 10.32 -35.34
C GLU A 562 -25.62 8.86 -35.74
N LEU A 563 -26.16 8.02 -34.85
CA LEU A 563 -26.65 6.68 -35.19
C LEU A 563 -27.82 6.84 -36.17
N LYS A 564 -27.52 7.18 -37.42
CA LYS A 564 -28.47 7.05 -38.52
C LYS A 564 -28.42 5.59 -38.98
N GLY A 565 -29.37 4.81 -38.46
CA GLY A 565 -29.96 3.68 -39.18
C GLY A 565 -29.08 2.45 -39.41
N THR A 566 -28.41 1.91 -38.40
CA THR A 566 -27.85 0.54 -38.48
C THR A 566 -28.41 -0.33 -37.36
N THR A 567 -29.57 -0.91 -37.62
CA THR A 567 -30.13 -2.04 -36.87
C THR A 567 -29.21 -3.25 -37.04
N GLY A 568 -28.53 -3.71 -35.98
CA GLY A 568 -27.73 -4.95 -36.00
C GLY A 568 -26.28 -4.87 -35.50
N THR A 569 -25.90 -3.83 -34.75
CA THR A 569 -24.60 -3.80 -34.05
C THR A 569 -24.77 -4.09 -32.57
N LEU A 570 -23.78 -4.73 -31.94
CA LEU A 570 -23.78 -4.99 -30.49
C LEU A 570 -24.00 -3.70 -29.67
N GLU A 571 -23.45 -2.57 -30.12
CA GLU A 571 -23.62 -1.27 -29.47
C GLU A 571 -25.09 -0.83 -29.45
N ALA A 572 -25.82 -1.01 -30.55
CA ALA A 572 -27.25 -0.71 -30.63
C ALA A 572 -28.10 -1.63 -29.74
N VAL A 573 -27.70 -2.91 -29.60
CA VAL A 573 -28.37 -3.87 -28.71
C VAL A 573 -28.16 -3.49 -27.24
N LEU A 574 -26.93 -3.11 -26.86
CA LEU A 574 -26.63 -2.68 -25.49
C LEU A 574 -27.33 -1.37 -25.09
N LEU A 575 -27.48 -0.45 -26.04
CA LEU A 575 -28.26 0.79 -25.87
C LEU A 575 -29.77 0.52 -25.76
N GLY A 576 -30.27 -0.45 -26.53
CA GLY A 576 -31.69 -0.81 -26.59
C GLY A 576 -32.14 -1.85 -25.56
N ALA A 577 -31.28 -2.26 -24.64
CA ALA A 577 -31.61 -3.19 -23.57
C ALA A 577 -32.50 -2.53 -22.51
N ALA A 578 -33.34 -3.33 -21.82
CA ALA A 578 -34.24 -2.86 -20.77
C ALA A 578 -33.48 -2.21 -19.59
N ASP A 579 -32.32 -2.77 -19.22
CA ASP A 579 -31.43 -2.23 -18.19
C ASP A 579 -30.50 -1.11 -18.72
N GLY A 580 -30.66 -0.71 -20.00
CA GLY A 580 -30.04 0.42 -20.70
C GLY A 580 -28.64 0.85 -20.22
N LEU A 581 -27.59 0.47 -20.94
CA LEU A 581 -26.26 1.05 -20.70
C LEU A 581 -26.20 2.48 -21.24
N SER A 582 -25.51 3.38 -20.52
CA SER A 582 -25.25 4.72 -21.06
C SER A 582 -24.44 4.63 -22.35
N PRO A 583 -24.61 5.57 -23.31
CA PRO A 583 -23.92 5.51 -24.60
C PRO A 583 -22.40 5.42 -24.51
N GLU A 584 -21.83 6.06 -23.49
CA GLU A 584 -20.39 6.02 -23.24
C GLU A 584 -19.92 4.64 -22.79
N ILE A 585 -20.72 3.97 -21.95
CA ILE A 585 -20.42 2.62 -21.45
C ILE A 585 -20.59 1.60 -22.58
N ALA A 586 -21.68 1.65 -23.33
CA ALA A 586 -21.94 0.75 -24.45
C ALA A 586 -20.80 0.80 -25.48
N PHE A 587 -20.33 2.01 -25.82
CA PHE A 587 -19.18 2.17 -26.71
C PHE A 587 -17.88 1.64 -26.09
N GLN A 588 -17.62 1.90 -24.80
CA GLN A 588 -16.42 1.38 -24.14
C GLN A 588 -16.36 -0.16 -24.16
N VAL A 589 -17.50 -0.83 -24.01
CA VAL A 589 -17.63 -2.29 -24.11
C VAL A 589 -17.31 -2.76 -25.55
N THR A 590 -17.82 -2.07 -26.56
CA THR A 590 -17.67 -2.44 -27.99
C THR A 590 -16.40 -1.88 -28.66
N LYS A 591 -15.55 -1.15 -27.91
CA LYS A 591 -14.40 -0.44 -28.45
C LYS A 591 -13.27 -1.35 -28.95
N ALA A 592 -13.05 -2.48 -28.28
CA ALA A 592 -11.95 -3.39 -28.59
C ALA A 592 -12.28 -4.22 -29.84
N LYS A 593 -11.98 -3.67 -31.02
CA LYS A 593 -12.25 -4.29 -32.32
C LYS A 593 -10.99 -4.81 -33.00
N TRP A 594 -11.10 -5.99 -33.60
CA TRP A 594 -10.06 -6.57 -34.43
C TRP A 594 -9.80 -5.72 -35.69
N PRO A 595 -8.53 -5.33 -35.98
CA PRO A 595 -8.22 -4.42 -37.09
C PRO A 595 -8.66 -4.92 -38.47
N ARG A 596 -8.71 -6.25 -38.67
CA ARG A 596 -9.04 -6.88 -39.96
C ARG A 596 -10.51 -7.27 -40.11
N SER A 597 -11.24 -7.46 -39.00
CA SER A 597 -12.62 -8.00 -39.04
C SER A 597 -13.66 -7.07 -38.43
N GLN A 598 -13.26 -5.97 -37.76
CA GLN A 598 -14.13 -5.05 -37.02
C GLN A 598 -14.98 -5.72 -35.93
N ARG A 599 -14.69 -6.98 -35.58
CA ARG A 599 -15.38 -7.71 -34.52
C ARG A 599 -14.86 -7.29 -33.16
N CYS A 600 -15.78 -7.04 -32.23
CA CYS A 600 -15.54 -6.91 -30.80
C CYS A 600 -14.95 -8.21 -30.26
N GLU A 601 -13.85 -8.08 -29.52
CA GLU A 601 -13.12 -9.21 -28.98
C GLU A 601 -13.90 -9.88 -27.82
N GLY A 602 -14.16 -11.19 -27.94
CA GLY A 602 -14.91 -11.94 -26.94
C GLY A 602 -14.32 -11.90 -25.53
N MET A 603 -12.99 -11.80 -25.39
CA MET A 603 -12.34 -11.69 -24.07
C MET A 603 -12.65 -10.36 -23.38
N ASN A 604 -12.66 -9.26 -24.14
CA ASN A 604 -13.02 -7.95 -23.61
C ASN A 604 -14.51 -7.88 -23.24
N LEU A 605 -15.37 -8.44 -24.10
CA LEU A 605 -16.82 -8.56 -23.81
C LEU A 605 -17.07 -9.42 -22.55
N ALA A 606 -16.33 -10.52 -22.40
CA ALA A 606 -16.41 -11.36 -21.21
C ALA A 606 -15.85 -10.70 -19.95
N SER A 607 -14.86 -9.81 -20.06
CA SER A 607 -14.38 -9.03 -18.90
C SER A 607 -15.42 -8.01 -18.39
N GLU A 608 -16.37 -7.63 -19.24
CA GLU A 608 -17.59 -6.88 -18.91
C GLU A 608 -18.74 -7.81 -18.47
N GLY A 609 -18.44 -9.12 -18.36
CA GLY A 609 -19.30 -10.26 -18.02
C GLY A 609 -20.52 -10.44 -18.91
N LEU A 610 -20.32 -10.23 -20.20
CA LEU A 610 -21.17 -10.77 -21.25
C LEU A 610 -20.80 -12.24 -21.50
N LEU A 611 -21.82 -13.09 -21.68
CA LEU A 611 -21.68 -14.51 -22.02
C LEU A 611 -22.77 -14.96 -22.99
N CYS A 612 -22.68 -16.19 -23.46
CA CYS A 612 -23.68 -16.81 -24.33
C CYS A 612 -24.48 -17.85 -23.57
N LEU A 613 -25.81 -17.71 -23.54
CA LEU A 613 -26.72 -18.76 -23.08
C LEU A 613 -27.22 -19.57 -24.26
N VAL A 614 -27.18 -20.90 -24.13
CA VAL A 614 -27.63 -21.82 -25.17
C VAL A 614 -28.93 -22.49 -24.71
N TYR A 615 -30.02 -22.13 -25.38
CA TYR A 615 -31.36 -22.69 -25.20
C TYR A 615 -31.67 -23.59 -26.40
N GLY A 616 -31.33 -24.88 -26.32
CA GLY A 616 -31.44 -25.79 -27.45
C GLY A 616 -30.59 -25.32 -28.63
N SER A 617 -31.23 -24.96 -29.75
CA SER A 617 -30.57 -24.38 -30.93
C SER A 617 -30.41 -22.85 -30.89
N THR A 618 -31.03 -22.17 -29.91
CA THR A 618 -31.04 -20.70 -29.84
C THR A 618 -29.92 -20.21 -28.93
N HIS A 619 -29.06 -19.34 -29.47
CA HIS A 619 -27.97 -18.71 -28.72
C HIS A 619 -28.37 -17.28 -28.35
N VAL A 620 -28.31 -16.94 -27.07
CA VAL A 620 -28.79 -15.66 -26.55
C VAL A 620 -27.65 -14.93 -25.84
N LEU A 621 -27.53 -13.62 -26.08
CA LEU A 621 -26.63 -12.75 -25.35
C LEU A 621 -27.14 -12.60 -23.92
N ALA A 622 -26.24 -12.82 -22.96
CA ALA A 622 -26.56 -12.74 -21.55
C ALA A 622 -25.52 -11.94 -20.79
N THR A 623 -25.94 -11.38 -19.66
CA THR A 623 -25.08 -10.77 -18.66
C THR A 623 -25.03 -11.67 -17.44
N VAL A 624 -23.86 -11.73 -16.78
CA VAL A 624 -23.74 -12.33 -15.44
C VAL A 624 -23.42 -11.25 -14.44
N GLU A 625 -24.16 -11.13 -13.34
CA GLU A 625 -23.83 -10.23 -12.24
C GLU A 625 -24.01 -10.96 -10.91
N TRP A 626 -23.00 -10.94 -10.04
CA TRP A 626 -22.99 -11.70 -8.78
C TRP A 626 -23.30 -13.19 -8.97
N GLY A 627 -22.87 -13.77 -10.11
CA GLY A 627 -23.14 -15.16 -10.47
C GLY A 627 -24.56 -15.44 -10.98
N ILE A 628 -25.45 -14.44 -10.93
CA ILE A 628 -26.79 -14.50 -11.50
C ILE A 628 -26.68 -14.20 -12.99
N VAL A 629 -27.18 -15.12 -13.82
CA VAL A 629 -27.09 -15.01 -15.28
C VAL A 629 -28.48 -14.74 -15.84
N GLY A 630 -28.61 -13.71 -16.67
CA GLY A 630 -29.88 -13.34 -17.30
C GLY A 630 -29.70 -13.01 -18.80
N PRO A 631 -30.70 -13.34 -19.64
CA PRO A 631 -30.69 -12.91 -21.04
C PRO A 631 -30.84 -11.39 -21.14
N VAL A 632 -30.16 -10.77 -22.11
CA VAL A 632 -30.35 -9.34 -22.42
C VAL A 632 -31.67 -9.19 -23.18
N LEU A 633 -32.61 -8.45 -22.59
CA LEU A 633 -33.93 -8.17 -23.15
C LEU A 633 -34.05 -6.69 -23.50
N ASN A 634 -34.89 -6.35 -24.46
CA ASN A 634 -35.32 -4.96 -24.70
C ASN A 634 -36.52 -4.59 -23.79
N PRO A 635 -36.96 -3.32 -23.74
CA PRO A 635 -38.13 -2.91 -22.96
C PRO A 635 -39.43 -3.65 -23.32
N GLN A 636 -39.51 -4.22 -24.53
CA GLN A 636 -40.63 -5.02 -25.02
C GLN A 636 -40.54 -6.51 -24.64
N GLY A 637 -39.48 -6.94 -23.95
CA GLY A 637 -39.28 -8.33 -23.52
C GLY A 637 -38.67 -9.28 -24.56
N HIS A 638 -38.23 -8.76 -25.71
CA HIS A 638 -37.55 -9.51 -26.78
C HIS A 638 -36.08 -9.75 -26.41
N ALA A 639 -35.60 -10.97 -26.64
CA ALA A 639 -34.25 -11.38 -26.31
C ALA A 639 -33.24 -11.05 -27.43
N ALA A 640 -32.03 -10.69 -27.04
CA ALA A 640 -30.90 -10.48 -27.95
C ALA A 640 -30.31 -11.82 -28.40
N VAL A 641 -30.59 -12.24 -29.63
CA VAL A 641 -30.14 -13.52 -30.20
C VAL A 641 -28.82 -13.36 -30.94
N ILE A 642 -27.90 -14.30 -30.76
CA ILE A 642 -26.58 -14.37 -31.39
C ILE A 642 -26.64 -15.29 -32.60
N GLU A 643 -26.45 -14.74 -33.79
CA GLU A 643 -26.38 -15.50 -35.05
C GLU A 643 -25.02 -15.31 -35.71
N GLY A 644 -24.19 -16.36 -35.63
CA GLY A 644 -22.81 -16.33 -36.06
C GLY A 644 -22.00 -15.30 -35.26
N HIS A 645 -21.79 -14.13 -35.86
CA HIS A 645 -21.07 -12.99 -35.27
C HIS A 645 -21.95 -11.75 -35.07
N SER A 646 -23.25 -11.82 -35.35
CA SER A 646 -24.18 -10.69 -35.22
C SER A 646 -25.11 -10.88 -34.02
N VAL A 647 -25.56 -9.77 -33.43
CA VAL A 647 -26.55 -9.78 -32.35
C VAL A 647 -27.68 -8.83 -32.67
N SER A 648 -28.92 -9.29 -32.51
CA SER A 648 -30.11 -8.46 -32.69
C SER A 648 -31.25 -8.91 -31.76
N PHE A 649 -32.14 -7.99 -31.41
CA PHE A 649 -33.36 -8.32 -30.66
C PHE A 649 -34.35 -9.02 -31.58
N ARG A 650 -34.77 -10.22 -31.18
CA ARG A 650 -35.72 -11.03 -31.94
C ARG A 650 -37.11 -11.01 -31.31
N PRO A 651 -38.14 -10.52 -32.03
CA PRO A 651 -39.48 -10.39 -31.47
C PRO A 651 -40.14 -11.74 -31.17
N ASP A 652 -39.71 -12.81 -31.86
CA ASP A 652 -40.16 -14.19 -31.69
C ASP A 652 -39.58 -14.88 -30.44
N VAL A 653 -38.53 -14.29 -29.83
CA VAL A 653 -37.83 -14.90 -28.70
C VAL A 653 -38.00 -14.04 -27.45
N THR A 654 -38.88 -14.46 -26.55
CA THR A 654 -39.12 -13.83 -25.24
C THR A 654 -38.63 -14.71 -24.09
N ARG A 655 -38.62 -14.17 -22.86
CA ARG A 655 -38.29 -14.94 -21.66
C ARG A 655 -39.12 -16.23 -21.52
N ASP A 656 -40.41 -16.15 -21.84
CA ASP A 656 -41.31 -17.29 -21.75
C ASP A 656 -40.95 -18.36 -22.78
N THR A 657 -40.69 -17.96 -24.04
CA THR A 657 -40.24 -18.90 -25.08
C THR A 657 -38.92 -19.58 -24.70
N LEU A 658 -37.95 -18.85 -24.15
CA LEU A 658 -36.67 -19.40 -23.70
C LEU A 658 -36.87 -20.40 -22.56
N SER A 659 -37.70 -20.05 -21.57
CA SER A 659 -38.02 -20.93 -20.44
C SER A 659 -38.73 -22.21 -20.86
N SER A 660 -39.54 -22.16 -21.92
CA SER A 660 -40.23 -23.32 -22.48
C SER A 660 -39.29 -24.30 -23.18
N ILE A 661 -38.14 -23.83 -23.70
CA ILE A 661 -37.13 -24.67 -24.33
C ILE A 661 -36.31 -25.39 -23.25
N THR A 662 -35.76 -24.64 -22.30
CA THR A 662 -35.08 -25.22 -21.14
C THR A 662 -35.07 -24.26 -19.95
N PRO A 663 -35.35 -24.73 -18.72
CA PRO A 663 -35.24 -23.92 -17.52
C PRO A 663 -33.79 -23.68 -17.10
N ALA A 664 -32.83 -24.46 -17.61
CA ALA A 664 -31.41 -24.39 -17.27
C ALA A 664 -30.55 -24.36 -18.54
N PRO A 665 -30.38 -23.19 -19.18
CA PRO A 665 -29.56 -23.06 -20.39
C PRO A 665 -28.08 -23.36 -20.11
N ALA A 666 -27.38 -23.93 -21.09
CA ALA A 666 -25.94 -24.11 -21.00
C ALA A 666 -25.24 -22.75 -21.11
N ARG A 667 -24.25 -22.52 -20.24
CA ARG A 667 -23.46 -21.28 -20.18
C ARG A 667 -22.17 -21.47 -20.96
N VAL A 668 -21.96 -20.66 -21.99
CA VAL A 668 -20.81 -20.78 -22.90
C VAL A 668 -20.14 -19.41 -23.08
N GLY A 669 -18.84 -19.41 -23.38
CA GLY A 669 -18.10 -18.18 -23.65
C GLY A 669 -18.66 -17.43 -24.86
N ILE A 670 -18.78 -16.11 -24.73
CA ILE A 670 -19.25 -15.24 -25.82
C ILE A 670 -18.30 -15.32 -27.03
N PRO A 671 -18.83 -15.45 -28.27
CA PRO A 671 -18.00 -15.38 -29.47
C PRO A 671 -17.54 -13.95 -29.75
N ASP A 672 -16.67 -13.76 -30.73
CA ASP A 672 -16.36 -12.42 -31.26
C ASP A 672 -17.61 -11.88 -32.02
N LEU A 673 -18.05 -10.66 -31.70
CA LEU A 673 -19.34 -10.09 -32.17
C LEU A 673 -19.16 -8.78 -32.97
N ILE A 674 -20.09 -8.43 -33.86
CA ILE A 674 -20.04 -7.23 -34.73
C ILE A 674 -20.74 -6.02 -34.10
#